data_AF-A0A0Q4IVW7-F1
#
_entry.id   AF-A0A0Q4IVW7-F1
#
_cell.length_a   1.000
_cell.length_b   1.000
_cell.length_c   1.000
_cell.angle_alpha   90.00
_cell.angle_beta   90.00
_cell.angle_gamma   90.00
#
_symmetry.space_group_name_H-M   'P 1'
#
loop_
_entity.id
_entity.type
_entity.pdbx_description
1 polymer ?
#
loop_
_entity_poly.entity_id
_entity_poly.type
_entity_poly.pdbx_seq_one_letter_code
_entity_poly.pdbx_strand_id
1 'polypeptide(L)'
;MNDTLLKTIFGRLTLESLPLHEPIVVATFAMVAIGGLGLVAALTYFKVWGYLWNEWFTSVDHKKIGIMYMILAIVMLLRGFSDAIMMRAQQAMAFNGSEGYLTAHHYDQVFTAHGVIMIFFVAMPMVTGLMNYVVPLQIGARDVSFPFLNNFSFWMTTAGAVIVMMSLFIGEFARTGWLAMPPLSGLAYSPDVGVDYYIWALQIAGIGTLLSGVNLVATIVKMRAPGMTMMKMPIFTWTSLCTNILIVAAFPVLTAVLAMLSLDRYIGTAFFTNDSGGNPMMYVNLIWIWGHPEVYILVLPAFGIFSEVTSTFSGKRLFGYSSMVYATLVITILAYLVWLHHFFTMGSGASVNSFFGITTMIISIPTGAKIFNWLFTMYKGRIRFELPMMWTIAFMVTFTIGGMTGVLLAVPPADFVLHNSLFLVAHFHNVIIGGTLFGMFAGINYWFPKAFGFKLDKKWGTVSFWCWVVGFYFAFMPLYVLGLMGVTRRMRYFDDPNLQIWFVIAAFGAALIAAGIGAFLLQIFVSIRNREALADHSGDPWGGRTLEWATSSPPPEYNFAFTPIVHDLDAWYDMKERKHERPVTGFKSIHMPSGTGTGVVLAGLSVAFGFAMIWYIWWLAGLALAGIFGTTIFHTFNYKRDFHIPVEDVIATENARTRQLATQGA
;
A
#
# COMPACT_ATOMS: atom_id res chain seq x y z
N MET A 1 -11.84 43.66 11.60
CA MET A 1 -12.61 43.10 10.45
C MET A 1 -13.92 42.56 10.99
N ASN A 2 -15.02 42.69 10.25
CA ASN A 2 -16.31 42.14 10.66
C ASN A 2 -16.22 40.59 10.75
N ASP A 3 -16.63 39.99 11.86
CA ASP A 3 -16.60 38.54 12.11
C ASP A 3 -17.29 37.73 11.01
N THR A 4 -18.36 38.30 10.43
CA THR A 4 -19.07 37.72 9.28
C THR A 4 -18.17 37.63 8.05
N LEU A 5 -17.38 38.67 7.76
CA LEU A 5 -16.48 38.69 6.61
C LEU A 5 -15.34 37.68 6.77
N LEU A 6 -14.78 37.56 7.97
CA LEU A 6 -13.75 36.55 8.27
C LEU A 6 -14.30 35.12 8.11
N LYS A 7 -15.50 34.84 8.63
CA LYS A 7 -16.16 33.54 8.45
C LYS A 7 -16.53 33.25 7.00
N THR A 8 -16.90 34.26 6.20
CA THR A 8 -17.14 34.06 4.76
C THR A 8 -15.85 33.74 3.99
N ILE A 9 -14.73 34.36 4.36
CA ILE A 9 -13.46 34.19 3.65
C ILE A 9 -12.74 32.89 4.08
N PHE A 10 -12.67 32.61 5.38
CA PHE A 10 -11.87 31.54 5.97
C PHE A 10 -12.70 30.39 6.57
N GLY A 11 -14.03 30.49 6.56
CA GLY A 11 -14.90 29.46 7.13
C GLY A 11 -14.68 29.29 8.64
N ARG A 12 -14.35 28.07 9.05
CA ARG A 12 -14.00 27.69 10.43
C ARG A 12 -12.52 27.87 10.76
N LEU A 13 -11.67 28.21 9.77
CA LEU A 13 -10.24 28.31 9.96
C LEU A 13 -9.89 29.59 10.73
N THR A 14 -9.18 29.44 11.84
CA THR A 14 -8.69 30.55 12.67
C THR A 14 -7.22 30.36 13.01
N LEU A 15 -6.59 31.36 13.65
CA LEU A 15 -5.22 31.21 14.15
C LEU A 15 -5.11 30.15 15.26
N GLU A 16 -6.21 29.91 16.00
CA GLU A 16 -6.28 28.86 17.03
C GLU A 16 -6.28 27.45 16.43
N SER A 17 -6.59 27.33 15.13
CA SER A 17 -6.48 26.07 14.40
C SER A 17 -5.04 25.60 14.21
N LEU A 18 -4.05 26.46 14.46
CA LEU A 18 -2.65 26.05 14.45
C LEU A 18 -2.27 25.52 15.85
N PRO A 19 -1.66 24.33 15.97
CA PRO A 19 -1.31 23.70 17.24
C PRO A 19 -0.05 24.34 17.87
N LEU A 20 -0.01 25.68 17.96
CA LEU A 20 1.14 26.45 18.45
C LEU A 20 1.43 26.24 19.93
N HIS A 21 0.46 25.71 20.68
CA HIS A 21 0.58 25.40 22.11
C HIS A 21 1.18 24.01 22.36
N GLU A 22 1.28 23.15 21.33
CA GLU A 22 1.72 21.75 21.48
C GLU A 22 3.20 21.56 21.12
N PRO A 23 4.10 21.38 22.11
CA PRO A 23 5.54 21.40 21.85
C PRO A 23 6.00 20.32 20.87
N ILE A 24 5.41 19.12 20.95
CA ILE A 24 5.75 17.98 20.07
C ILE A 24 5.39 18.31 18.61
N VAL A 25 4.20 18.89 18.39
CA VAL A 25 3.73 19.21 17.06
C VAL A 25 4.49 20.41 16.48
N VAL A 26 4.76 21.44 17.29
CA VAL A 26 5.57 22.60 16.88
C VAL A 26 6.99 22.19 16.51
N ALA A 27 7.65 21.36 17.33
CA ALA A 27 8.97 20.84 17.02
C ALA A 27 8.96 20.02 15.72
N THR A 28 7.93 19.19 15.53
CA THR A 28 7.73 18.43 14.29
C THR A 28 7.54 19.35 13.09
N PHE A 29 6.71 20.40 13.22
CA PHE A 29 6.50 21.39 12.17
C PHE A 29 7.81 22.09 11.79
N ALA A 30 8.60 22.53 12.78
CA ALA A 30 9.89 23.16 12.53
C ALA A 30 10.85 22.23 11.78
N MET A 31 10.97 20.96 12.20
CA MET A 31 11.81 19.97 11.51
C MET A 31 11.34 19.71 10.08
N VAL A 32 10.04 19.52 9.87
CA VAL A 32 9.46 19.28 8.54
C VAL A 32 9.60 20.51 7.65
N ALA A 33 9.39 21.71 8.17
CA ALA A 33 9.56 22.97 7.43
C ALA A 33 11.03 23.18 7.04
N ILE A 34 11.97 22.97 7.95
CA ILE A 34 13.41 23.07 7.66
C ILE A 34 13.82 22.03 6.61
N GLY A 35 13.39 20.77 6.78
CA GLY A 35 13.67 19.70 5.83
C GLY A 35 13.06 19.96 4.44
N GLY A 36 11.81 20.44 4.41
CA GLY A 36 11.10 20.80 3.18
C GLY A 36 11.74 21.99 2.46
N LEU A 37 12.09 23.05 3.19
CA LEU A 37 12.83 24.19 2.63
C LEU A 37 14.21 23.77 2.13
N GLY A 38 14.91 22.90 2.87
CA GLY A 38 16.18 22.32 2.45
C GLY A 38 16.06 21.50 1.16
N LEU A 39 15.00 20.70 1.02
CA LEU A 39 14.70 19.97 -0.20
C LEU A 39 14.40 20.92 -1.37
N VAL A 40 13.53 21.90 -1.19
CA VAL A 40 13.21 22.90 -2.23
C VAL A 40 14.45 23.68 -2.66
N ALA A 41 15.29 24.09 -1.69
CA ALA A 41 16.55 24.75 -1.95
C ALA A 41 17.51 23.85 -2.74
N ALA A 42 17.65 22.57 -2.37
CA ALA A 42 18.46 21.60 -3.10
C ALA A 42 17.96 21.39 -4.55
N LEU A 43 16.65 21.18 -4.73
CA LEU A 43 16.04 21.00 -6.06
C LEU A 43 16.25 22.23 -6.96
N THR A 44 16.18 23.43 -6.37
CA THR A 44 16.42 24.70 -7.05
C THR A 44 17.90 24.90 -7.38
N TYR A 45 18.78 24.62 -6.42
CA TYR A 45 20.24 24.72 -6.57
C TYR A 45 20.76 23.78 -7.68
N PHE A 46 20.31 22.53 -7.68
CA PHE A 46 20.65 21.55 -8.72
C PHE A 46 19.85 21.73 -10.03
N LYS A 47 18.92 22.69 -10.09
CA LYS A 47 18.10 23.02 -11.28
C LYS A 47 17.34 21.83 -11.86
N VAL A 48 16.85 20.94 -10.99
CA VAL A 48 16.19 19.68 -11.41
C VAL A 48 14.66 19.80 -11.58
N TRP A 49 14.07 20.97 -11.35
CA TRP A 49 12.62 21.18 -11.49
C TRP A 49 12.08 20.83 -12.88
N GLY A 50 12.78 21.25 -13.95
CA GLY A 50 12.38 20.91 -15.32
C GLY A 50 12.42 19.41 -15.60
N TYR A 51 13.46 18.73 -15.09
CA TYR A 51 13.57 17.27 -15.17
C TYR A 51 12.44 16.58 -14.39
N LEU A 52 12.19 16.96 -13.14
CA LEU A 52 11.12 16.36 -12.33
C LEU A 52 9.74 16.55 -12.97
N TRP A 53 9.47 17.74 -13.50
CA TRP A 53 8.20 18.01 -14.17
C TRP A 53 8.02 17.11 -15.40
N ASN A 54 8.97 17.18 -16.35
CA ASN A 54 8.86 16.49 -17.64
C ASN A 54 9.00 14.97 -17.53
N GLU A 55 9.87 14.48 -16.64
CA GLU A 55 10.23 13.06 -16.58
C GLU A 55 9.43 12.27 -15.56
N TRP A 56 8.97 12.89 -14.47
CA TRP A 56 8.34 12.17 -13.35
C TRP A 56 6.90 12.61 -13.13
N PHE A 57 6.65 13.90 -12.90
CA PHE A 57 5.31 14.35 -12.50
C PHE A 57 4.28 14.21 -13.62
N THR A 58 4.68 14.51 -14.85
CA THR A 58 3.84 14.33 -16.04
C THR A 58 3.91 12.93 -16.64
N SER A 59 4.70 12.01 -16.06
CA SER A 59 4.91 10.69 -16.64
C SER A 59 3.64 9.83 -16.61
N VAL A 60 3.38 9.16 -17.72
CA VAL A 60 2.35 8.11 -17.84
C VAL A 60 2.93 6.70 -17.84
N ASP A 61 4.26 6.58 -17.88
CA ASP A 61 4.96 5.29 -17.82
C ASP A 61 4.69 4.56 -16.49
N HIS A 62 4.11 3.37 -16.58
CA HIS A 62 3.80 2.50 -15.45
C HIS A 62 5.01 2.21 -14.54
N LYS A 63 6.23 2.20 -15.09
CA LYS A 63 7.48 2.00 -14.33
C LYS A 63 7.73 3.17 -13.38
N LYS A 64 7.70 4.39 -13.92
CA LYS A 64 7.93 5.61 -13.14
C LYS A 64 6.81 5.84 -12.11
N ILE A 65 5.56 5.62 -12.50
CA ILE A 65 4.40 5.69 -11.58
C ILE A 65 4.54 4.65 -10.46
N GLY A 66 4.92 3.42 -10.78
CA GLY A 66 5.20 2.38 -9.80
C GLY A 66 6.26 2.79 -8.78
N ILE A 67 7.37 3.38 -9.24
CA ILE A 67 8.43 3.92 -8.36
C ILE A 67 7.90 5.06 -7.48
N MET A 68 7.12 6.00 -8.02
CA MET A 68 6.57 7.10 -7.22
C MET A 68 5.61 6.61 -6.13
N TYR A 69 4.79 5.58 -6.40
CA TYR A 69 3.99 4.89 -5.39
C TYR A 69 4.85 4.30 -4.27
N MET A 70 5.95 3.63 -4.61
CA MET A 70 6.87 3.08 -3.61
C MET A 70 7.54 4.17 -2.77
N ILE A 71 7.94 5.29 -3.39
CA ILE A 71 8.54 6.43 -2.67
C ILE A 71 7.52 7.03 -1.69
N LEU A 72 6.28 7.27 -2.14
CA LEU A 72 5.20 7.75 -1.27
C LEU A 72 5.03 6.83 -0.07
N ALA A 73 4.98 5.52 -0.31
CA ALA A 73 4.82 4.54 0.75
C ALA A 73 5.97 4.52 1.77
N ILE A 74 7.22 4.65 1.31
CA ILE A 74 8.40 4.68 2.17
C ILE A 74 8.42 5.95 3.03
N VAL A 75 8.04 7.10 2.46
CA VAL A 75 7.93 8.36 3.23
C VAL A 75 6.82 8.25 4.29
N MET A 76 5.65 7.74 3.90
CA MET A 76 4.53 7.54 4.80
C MET A 76 4.79 6.45 5.86
N LEU A 77 5.65 5.48 5.57
CA LEU A 77 6.12 4.48 6.55
C LEU A 77 6.87 5.16 7.70
N LEU A 78 7.70 6.17 7.43
CA LEU A 78 8.40 6.90 8.49
C LEU A 78 7.42 7.63 9.41
N ARG A 79 6.40 8.27 8.82
CA ARG A 79 5.31 8.88 9.58
C ARG A 79 4.58 7.81 10.41
N GLY A 80 4.03 6.78 9.75
CA GLY A 80 3.23 5.75 10.43
C GLY A 80 4.01 5.05 11.54
N PHE A 81 5.30 4.81 11.36
CA PHE A 81 6.13 4.20 12.37
C PHE A 81 6.54 5.14 13.51
N SER A 82 6.67 6.45 13.25
CA SER A 82 6.87 7.45 14.31
C SER A 82 5.70 7.42 15.30
N ASP A 83 4.47 7.39 14.79
CA ASP A 83 3.26 7.21 15.63
C ASP A 83 3.29 5.89 16.42
N ALA A 84 3.77 4.81 15.81
CA ALA A 84 3.87 3.50 16.47
C ALA A 84 4.83 3.53 17.67
N ILE A 85 6.02 4.11 17.50
CA ILE A 85 6.97 4.32 18.59
C ILE A 85 6.34 5.19 19.67
N MET A 86 5.67 6.28 19.27
CA MET A 86 5.04 7.19 20.23
C MET A 86 4.03 6.46 21.11
N MET A 87 3.13 5.67 20.49
CA MET A 87 2.16 4.86 21.23
C MET A 87 2.84 3.83 22.15
N ARG A 88 3.87 3.12 21.66
CA ARG A 88 4.57 2.10 22.46
C ARG A 88 5.33 2.70 23.63
N ALA A 89 5.96 3.86 23.44
CA ALA A 89 6.64 4.60 24.50
C ALA A 89 5.65 5.08 25.56
N GLN A 90 4.51 5.64 25.14
CA GLN A 90 3.44 6.04 26.07
C GLN A 90 2.97 4.84 26.89
N GLN A 91 2.64 3.74 26.24
CA GLN A 91 2.14 2.54 26.92
C GLN A 91 3.19 1.87 27.81
N ALA A 92 4.49 2.08 27.61
CA ALA A 92 5.53 1.55 28.50
C ALA A 92 5.75 2.43 29.74
N MET A 93 5.46 3.74 29.64
CA MET A 93 5.69 4.74 30.69
C MET A 93 4.47 5.01 31.57
N ALA A 94 3.26 4.85 31.02
CA ALA A 94 2.02 5.29 31.65
C ALA A 94 1.43 4.22 32.58
N PHE A 95 2.08 4.02 33.73
CA PHE A 95 1.71 3.07 34.77
C PHE A 95 1.66 3.70 36.16
N ASN A 96 0.79 3.18 37.02
CA ASN A 96 0.81 3.42 38.47
C ASN A 96 0.86 4.93 38.84
N GLY A 97 -0.07 5.71 38.30
CA GLY A 97 -0.17 7.16 38.51
C GLY A 97 0.75 8.01 37.63
N SER A 98 1.61 7.42 36.80
CA SER A 98 2.32 8.14 35.74
C SER A 98 1.41 8.31 34.53
N GLU A 99 1.07 9.54 34.19
CA GLU A 99 0.22 9.86 33.02
C GLU A 99 0.95 9.69 31.68
N GLY A 100 2.27 9.48 31.70
CA GLY A 100 3.10 9.49 30.50
C GLY A 100 3.22 10.88 29.89
N TYR A 101 3.37 10.96 28.57
CA TYR A 101 3.57 12.21 27.84
C TYR A 101 2.52 12.49 26.76
N LEU A 102 1.70 11.49 26.39
CA LEU A 102 0.56 11.67 25.49
C LEU A 102 -0.74 11.75 26.30
N THR A 103 -1.43 12.87 26.15
CA THR A 103 -2.81 13.04 26.63
C THR A 103 -3.76 12.09 25.88
N ALA A 104 -4.95 11.83 26.43
CA ALA A 104 -5.98 11.06 25.73
C ALA A 104 -6.29 11.66 24.35
N HIS A 105 -6.40 12.99 24.32
CA HIS A 105 -6.61 13.76 23.10
C HIS A 105 -5.64 13.40 21.98
N HIS A 106 -4.34 13.42 22.28
CA HIS A 106 -3.29 13.12 21.30
C HIS A 106 -3.13 11.64 21.02
N TYR A 107 -3.22 10.80 22.06
CA TYR A 107 -3.11 9.35 21.88
C TYR A 107 -4.15 8.83 20.89
N ASP A 108 -5.37 9.36 20.98
CA ASP A 108 -6.49 8.94 20.12
C ASP A 108 -6.31 9.37 18.66
N GLN A 109 -5.77 10.58 18.43
CA GLN A 109 -5.39 11.03 17.09
C GLN A 109 -4.25 10.18 16.51
N VAL A 110 -3.21 9.94 17.30
CA VAL A 110 -2.02 9.19 16.88
C VAL A 110 -2.38 7.77 16.47
N PHE A 111 -3.14 7.01 17.28
CA PHE A 111 -3.50 5.65 16.88
C PHE A 111 -4.45 5.63 15.68
N THR A 112 -5.33 6.63 15.55
CA THR A 112 -6.25 6.73 14.42
C THR A 112 -5.48 6.99 13.13
N ALA A 113 -4.61 7.99 13.14
CA ALA A 113 -3.80 8.35 12.00
C ALA A 113 -2.77 7.26 11.64
N HIS A 114 -2.15 6.61 12.63
CA HIS A 114 -1.30 5.44 12.41
C HIS A 114 -2.01 4.36 11.59
N GLY A 115 -3.20 3.94 12.03
CA GLY A 115 -3.97 2.90 11.34
C GLY A 115 -4.33 3.31 9.91
N VAL A 116 -4.80 4.55 9.72
CA VAL A 116 -5.13 5.09 8.39
C VAL A 116 -3.91 5.11 7.48
N ILE A 117 -2.78 5.62 7.96
CA ILE A 117 -1.58 5.74 7.15
C ILE A 117 -0.99 4.39 6.78
N MET A 118 -0.88 3.47 7.73
CA MET A 118 -0.28 2.16 7.47
C MET A 118 -1.07 1.34 6.44
N ILE A 119 -2.41 1.43 6.47
CA ILE A 119 -3.26 0.70 5.52
C ILE A 119 -3.34 1.43 4.17
N PHE A 120 -3.78 2.69 4.17
CA PHE A 120 -4.13 3.40 2.93
C PHE A 120 -2.94 4.09 2.25
N PHE A 121 -1.90 4.45 2.99
CA PHE A 121 -0.81 5.28 2.47
C PHE A 121 0.57 4.61 2.56
N VAL A 122 0.66 3.42 3.16
CA VAL A 122 1.85 2.56 3.13
C VAL A 122 1.53 1.27 2.38
N ALA A 123 0.69 0.40 2.94
CA ALA A 123 0.45 -0.93 2.38
C ALA A 123 -0.15 -0.86 0.96
N MET A 124 -1.22 -0.08 0.78
CA MET A 124 -1.86 0.09 -0.54
C MET A 124 -0.92 0.66 -1.61
N PRO A 125 -0.21 1.79 -1.38
CA PRO A 125 0.80 2.28 -2.32
C PRO A 125 1.93 1.31 -2.62
N MET A 126 2.46 0.55 -1.64
CA MET A 126 3.51 -0.44 -1.91
C MET A 126 3.01 -1.54 -2.87
N VAL A 127 1.83 -2.07 -2.57
CA VAL A 127 1.21 -3.13 -3.38
C VAL A 127 0.90 -2.63 -4.79
N THR A 128 0.22 -1.49 -4.91
CA THR A 128 -0.12 -0.88 -6.20
C THR A 128 1.11 -0.46 -6.99
N GLY A 129 2.17 0.01 -6.33
CA GLY A 129 3.43 0.37 -6.95
C GLY A 129 4.13 -0.81 -7.60
N LEU A 130 4.23 -1.94 -6.89
CA LEU A 130 4.81 -3.17 -7.44
C LEU A 130 3.96 -3.77 -8.56
N MET A 131 2.63 -3.78 -8.41
CA MET A 131 1.74 -4.23 -9.49
C MET A 131 1.93 -3.38 -10.75
N ASN A 132 1.94 -2.04 -10.61
CA ASN A 132 2.16 -1.13 -11.72
C ASN A 132 3.50 -1.37 -12.42
N TYR A 133 4.57 -1.54 -11.64
CA TYR A 133 5.90 -1.73 -12.20
C TYR A 133 6.01 -3.07 -12.95
N VAL A 134 5.60 -4.17 -12.31
CA VAL A 134 5.97 -5.53 -12.73
C VAL A 134 4.93 -6.17 -13.67
N VAL A 135 3.62 -5.91 -13.48
CA VAL A 135 2.57 -6.63 -14.22
C VAL A 135 2.69 -6.43 -15.74
N PRO A 136 2.84 -5.21 -16.30
CA PRO A 136 2.97 -5.03 -17.73
C PRO A 136 4.20 -5.74 -18.31
N LEU A 137 5.32 -5.75 -17.58
CA LEU A 137 6.54 -6.48 -17.94
C LEU A 137 6.30 -8.00 -17.98
N GLN A 138 5.60 -8.54 -16.99
CA GLN A 138 5.29 -9.97 -16.88
C GLN A 138 4.35 -10.48 -17.98
N ILE A 139 3.42 -9.64 -18.45
CA ILE A 139 2.49 -10.02 -19.52
C ILE A 139 3.00 -9.69 -20.92
N GLY A 140 4.20 -9.12 -21.05
CA GLY A 140 4.80 -8.75 -22.34
C GLY A 140 4.14 -7.53 -23.00
N ALA A 141 3.55 -6.63 -22.22
CA ALA A 141 2.92 -5.40 -22.68
C ALA A 141 3.91 -4.23 -22.63
N ARG A 142 3.67 -3.21 -23.48
CA ARG A 142 4.49 -1.98 -23.51
C ARG A 142 4.11 -0.98 -22.42
N ASP A 143 2.83 -0.95 -22.04
CA ASP A 143 2.29 -0.11 -20.97
C ASP A 143 0.95 -0.70 -20.46
N VAL A 144 0.29 0.00 -19.54
CA VAL A 144 -1.07 -0.29 -19.07
C VAL A 144 -2.14 0.18 -20.06
N SER A 145 -3.38 -0.29 -19.87
CA SER A 145 -4.52 -0.01 -20.77
C SER A 145 -4.92 1.45 -20.79
N PHE A 146 -4.79 2.15 -19.65
CA PHE A 146 -5.14 3.56 -19.51
C PHE A 146 -4.00 4.33 -18.84
N PRO A 147 -2.96 4.75 -19.59
CA PRO A 147 -1.78 5.42 -19.03
C PRO A 147 -2.09 6.73 -18.29
N PHE A 148 -3.02 7.54 -18.80
CA PHE A 148 -3.47 8.76 -18.10
C PHE A 148 -4.19 8.45 -16.79
N LEU A 149 -5.10 7.47 -16.77
CA LEU A 149 -5.78 7.05 -15.54
C LEU A 149 -4.77 6.56 -14.51
N ASN A 150 -3.67 5.95 -14.94
CA ASN A 150 -2.59 5.55 -14.05
C ASN A 150 -1.93 6.74 -13.36
N ASN A 151 -1.54 7.76 -14.13
CA ASN A 151 -0.98 9.01 -13.61
C ASN A 151 -1.98 9.70 -12.65
N PHE A 152 -3.24 9.82 -13.06
CA PHE A 152 -4.29 10.41 -12.23
C PHE A 152 -4.51 9.63 -10.93
N SER A 153 -4.53 8.29 -10.98
CA SER A 153 -4.73 7.43 -9.81
C SER A 153 -3.66 7.66 -8.76
N PHE A 154 -2.39 7.74 -9.17
CA PHE A 154 -1.27 8.06 -8.28
C PHE A 154 -1.45 9.42 -7.61
N TRP A 155 -1.72 10.45 -8.41
CA TRP A 155 -1.84 11.81 -7.89
C TRP A 155 -3.05 11.99 -6.95
N MET A 156 -4.14 11.27 -7.17
CA MET A 156 -5.28 11.24 -6.22
C MET A 156 -4.92 10.55 -4.90
N THR A 157 -4.15 9.46 -4.94
CA THR A 157 -3.59 8.87 -3.70
C THR A 157 -2.67 9.85 -2.98
N THR A 158 -1.79 10.55 -3.70
CA THR A 158 -0.93 11.60 -3.13
C THR A 158 -1.74 12.75 -2.55
N ALA A 159 -2.81 13.19 -3.21
CA ALA A 159 -3.71 14.23 -2.70
C ALA A 159 -4.33 13.83 -1.35
N GLY A 160 -4.83 12.59 -1.23
CA GLY A 160 -5.33 12.07 0.05
C GLY A 160 -4.25 12.04 1.13
N ALA A 161 -3.03 11.60 0.79
CA ALA A 161 -1.90 11.59 1.72
C ALA A 161 -1.55 13.02 2.19
N VAL A 162 -1.55 13.99 1.28
CA VAL A 162 -1.33 15.41 1.61
C VAL A 162 -2.40 15.92 2.58
N ILE A 163 -3.67 15.63 2.34
CA ILE A 163 -4.77 16.04 3.24
C ILE A 163 -4.57 15.45 4.65
N VAL A 164 -4.22 14.15 4.77
CA VAL A 164 -3.89 13.57 6.07
C VAL A 164 -2.72 14.28 6.73
N MET A 165 -1.65 14.56 5.98
CA MET A 165 -0.46 15.24 6.52
C MET A 165 -0.74 16.70 6.91
N MET A 166 -1.65 17.38 6.22
CA MET A 166 -2.06 18.75 6.57
C MET A 166 -2.74 18.80 7.95
N SER A 167 -3.51 17.78 8.32
CA SER A 167 -4.20 17.72 9.63
C SER A 167 -3.25 17.76 10.83
N LEU A 168 -1.97 17.42 10.62
CA LEU A 168 -0.95 17.50 11.67
C LEU A 168 -0.60 18.95 12.05
N PHE A 169 -0.76 19.89 11.12
CA PHE A 169 -0.32 21.28 11.29
C PHE A 169 -1.46 22.29 11.25
N ILE A 170 -2.62 21.90 10.73
CA ILE A 170 -3.80 22.74 10.61
C ILE A 170 -5.00 21.93 11.10
N GLY A 171 -5.53 22.30 12.26
CA GLY A 171 -6.57 21.57 12.96
C GLY A 171 -6.03 20.34 13.68
N GLU A 172 -6.79 19.26 13.60
CA GLU A 172 -6.50 17.98 14.23
C GLU A 172 -7.00 16.83 13.35
N PHE A 173 -6.54 15.60 13.63
CA PHE A 173 -7.03 14.42 12.93
C PHE A 173 -8.14 13.70 13.73
N ALA A 174 -8.87 12.80 13.09
CA ALA A 174 -9.95 12.04 13.73
C ALA A 174 -9.45 11.28 14.98
N ARG A 175 -10.28 11.27 16.04
CA ARG A 175 -10.05 10.56 17.32
C ARG A 175 -10.86 9.27 17.43
N THR A 176 -11.47 8.84 16.34
CA THR A 176 -12.52 7.81 16.29
C THR A 176 -12.00 6.41 15.92
N GLY A 177 -10.69 6.25 15.78
CA GLY A 177 -10.07 5.08 15.16
C GLY A 177 -10.20 5.05 13.64
N TRP A 178 -9.41 4.19 13.00
CA TRP A 178 -9.20 4.15 11.55
C TRP A 178 -10.45 3.81 10.69
N LEU A 179 -11.55 3.40 11.32
CA LEU A 179 -12.84 3.14 10.66
C LEU A 179 -13.90 4.21 10.94
N ALA A 180 -13.59 5.24 11.73
CA ALA A 180 -14.50 6.34 12.06
C ALA A 180 -15.94 5.92 12.39
N MET A 181 -16.10 5.00 13.34
CA MET A 181 -17.40 4.39 13.63
C MET A 181 -18.37 5.39 14.28
N PRO A 182 -19.61 5.54 13.74
CA PRO A 182 -20.73 6.13 14.43
C PRO A 182 -21.08 5.33 15.70
N PRO A 183 -21.67 5.97 16.72
CA PRO A 183 -22.06 7.38 16.73
C PRO A 183 -20.90 8.35 17.00
N LEU A 184 -19.72 7.87 17.43
CA LEU A 184 -18.60 8.71 17.87
C LEU A 184 -18.10 9.67 16.78
N SER A 185 -18.17 9.29 15.51
CA SER A 185 -17.79 10.14 14.37
C SER A 185 -18.84 11.18 13.95
N GLY A 186 -20.04 11.17 14.54
CA GLY A 186 -21.07 12.16 14.29
C GLY A 186 -20.79 13.50 15.00
N LEU A 187 -21.43 14.58 14.54
CA LEU A 187 -21.24 15.93 15.08
C LEU A 187 -21.60 16.06 16.57
N ALA A 188 -22.49 15.22 17.08
CA ALA A 188 -22.88 15.23 18.49
C ALA A 188 -21.72 14.87 19.44
N TYR A 189 -20.75 14.08 18.97
CA TYR A 189 -19.62 13.61 19.78
C TYR A 189 -18.27 14.15 19.29
N SER A 190 -18.10 14.30 17.98
CA SER A 190 -16.88 14.85 17.35
C SER A 190 -17.24 16.06 16.46
N PRO A 191 -17.52 17.24 17.06
CA PRO A 191 -17.88 18.45 16.32
C PRO A 191 -16.70 19.10 15.57
N ASP A 192 -15.48 18.69 15.91
CA ASP A 192 -14.24 19.15 15.29
C ASP A 192 -14.08 18.70 13.83
N VAL A 193 -13.00 19.18 13.19
CA VAL A 193 -12.66 18.94 11.79
C VAL A 193 -11.98 17.59 11.53
N GLY A 194 -11.60 16.84 12.58
CA GLY A 194 -10.74 15.66 12.43
C GLY A 194 -11.39 14.54 11.62
N VAL A 195 -12.68 14.29 11.84
CA VAL A 195 -13.44 13.31 11.05
C VAL A 195 -13.62 13.80 9.60
N ASP A 196 -13.69 15.10 9.37
CA ASP A 196 -13.80 15.66 8.01
C ASP A 196 -12.49 15.47 7.23
N TYR A 197 -11.33 15.62 7.88
CA TYR A 197 -10.03 15.24 7.31
C TYR A 197 -10.00 13.76 6.90
N TYR A 198 -10.49 12.87 7.76
CA TYR A 198 -10.60 11.44 7.47
C TYR A 198 -11.47 11.17 6.24
N ILE A 199 -12.68 11.75 6.18
CA ILE A 199 -13.63 11.56 5.09
C ILE A 199 -13.03 12.00 3.76
N TRP A 200 -12.57 13.25 3.65
CA TRP A 200 -12.14 13.79 2.36
C TRP A 200 -10.80 13.23 1.89
N ALA A 201 -9.88 12.92 2.81
CA ALA A 201 -8.64 12.25 2.45
C ALA A 201 -8.88 10.88 1.81
N LEU A 202 -9.74 10.06 2.43
CA LEU A 202 -10.04 8.71 1.92
C LEU A 202 -10.96 8.71 0.71
N GLN A 203 -11.90 9.66 0.61
CA GLN A 203 -12.76 9.77 -0.56
C GLN A 203 -11.96 10.12 -1.82
N ILE A 204 -11.03 11.08 -1.71
CA ILE A 204 -10.14 11.49 -2.80
C ILE A 204 -9.18 10.36 -3.17
N ALA A 205 -8.51 9.75 -2.17
CA ALA A 205 -7.61 8.62 -2.43
C ALA A 205 -8.35 7.39 -3.01
N GLY A 206 -9.57 7.13 -2.53
CA GLY A 206 -10.40 6.00 -2.94
C GLY A 206 -10.79 6.04 -4.42
N ILE A 207 -11.04 7.24 -4.98
CA ILE A 207 -11.24 7.41 -6.43
C ILE A 207 -10.01 6.94 -7.20
N GLY A 208 -8.81 7.33 -6.76
CA GLY A 208 -7.56 6.89 -7.37
C GLY A 208 -7.39 5.37 -7.32
N THR A 209 -7.62 4.76 -6.16
CA THR A 209 -7.51 3.30 -6.00
C THR A 209 -8.50 2.55 -6.89
N LEU A 210 -9.76 2.98 -6.95
CA LEU A 210 -10.77 2.36 -7.81
C LEU A 210 -10.36 2.38 -9.29
N LEU A 211 -9.88 3.53 -9.78
CA LEU A 211 -9.45 3.67 -11.17
C LEU A 211 -8.20 2.85 -11.48
N SER A 212 -7.26 2.73 -10.54
CA SER A 212 -6.12 1.82 -10.65
C SER A 212 -6.57 0.36 -10.79
N GLY A 213 -7.58 -0.04 -10.00
CA GLY A 213 -8.22 -1.36 -10.09
C GLY A 213 -8.77 -1.65 -11.49
N VAL A 214 -9.62 -0.74 -12.00
CA VAL A 214 -10.20 -0.86 -13.35
C VAL A 214 -9.10 -0.96 -14.41
N ASN A 215 -8.05 -0.14 -14.30
CA ASN A 215 -6.95 -0.10 -15.25
C ASN A 215 -6.19 -1.42 -15.33
N LEU A 216 -5.78 -1.98 -14.20
CA LEU A 216 -5.03 -3.23 -14.19
C LEU A 216 -5.88 -4.44 -14.56
N VAL A 217 -7.19 -4.47 -14.26
CA VAL A 217 -8.09 -5.51 -14.79
C VAL A 217 -8.10 -5.48 -16.32
N ALA A 218 -8.33 -4.30 -16.92
CA ALA A 218 -8.34 -4.15 -18.38
C ALA A 218 -6.99 -4.55 -18.99
N THR A 219 -5.89 -4.11 -18.39
CA THR A 219 -4.52 -4.41 -18.81
C THR A 219 -4.26 -5.92 -18.84
N ILE A 220 -4.50 -6.62 -17.73
CA ILE A 220 -4.22 -8.07 -17.62
C ILE A 220 -5.11 -8.87 -18.55
N VAL A 221 -6.38 -8.48 -18.74
CA VAL A 221 -7.30 -9.25 -19.58
C VAL A 221 -7.03 -9.02 -21.07
N LYS A 222 -6.72 -7.79 -21.49
CA LYS A 222 -6.71 -7.39 -22.91
C LYS A 222 -5.34 -7.17 -23.53
N MET A 223 -4.29 -6.88 -22.76
CA MET A 223 -2.98 -6.46 -23.32
C MET A 223 -1.88 -7.52 -23.25
N ARG A 224 -2.24 -8.78 -22.96
CA ARG A 224 -1.25 -9.87 -22.88
C ARG A 224 -0.60 -10.16 -24.22
N ALA A 225 0.66 -10.57 -24.14
CA ALA A 225 1.43 -11.10 -25.24
C ALA A 225 0.72 -12.31 -25.90
N PRO A 226 0.82 -12.46 -27.23
CA PRO A 226 0.23 -13.57 -27.96
C PRO A 226 0.78 -14.92 -27.44
N GLY A 227 -0.12 -15.91 -27.34
CA GLY A 227 0.19 -17.24 -26.83
C GLY A 227 0.08 -17.40 -25.30
N MET A 228 0.01 -16.29 -24.54
CA MET A 228 -0.22 -16.30 -23.10
C MET A 228 -1.72 -16.42 -22.79
N THR A 229 -2.21 -17.65 -22.64
CA THR A 229 -3.56 -17.91 -22.12
C THR A 229 -3.66 -17.52 -20.64
N MET A 230 -4.87 -17.40 -20.07
CA MET A 230 -5.05 -17.12 -18.64
C MET A 230 -4.21 -18.08 -17.76
N MET A 231 -4.23 -19.38 -18.07
CA MET A 231 -3.49 -20.39 -17.32
C MET A 231 -1.99 -20.46 -17.65
N LYS A 232 -1.44 -19.49 -18.38
CA LYS A 232 0.01 -19.32 -18.61
C LYS A 232 0.55 -18.00 -18.02
N MET A 233 -0.26 -17.23 -17.30
CA MET A 233 0.21 -16.03 -16.64
C MET A 233 1.04 -16.36 -15.40
N PRO A 234 2.08 -15.58 -15.07
CA PRO A 234 2.76 -15.69 -13.78
C PRO A 234 1.78 -15.54 -12.60
N ILE A 235 2.09 -16.15 -11.47
CA ILE A 235 1.15 -16.16 -10.34
C ILE A 235 1.05 -14.79 -9.66
N PHE A 236 2.11 -13.96 -9.74
CA PHE A 236 2.00 -12.55 -9.36
C PHE A 236 0.97 -11.80 -10.21
N THR A 237 0.90 -12.07 -11.51
CA THR A 237 -0.13 -11.48 -12.38
C THR A 237 -1.53 -11.99 -12.03
N TRP A 238 -1.71 -13.26 -11.70
CA TRP A 238 -3.01 -13.81 -11.25
C TRP A 238 -3.50 -13.21 -9.94
N THR A 239 -2.61 -13.12 -8.94
CA THR A 239 -2.93 -12.51 -7.65
C THR A 239 -3.21 -11.01 -7.78
N SER A 240 -2.49 -10.32 -8.67
CA SER A 240 -2.78 -8.94 -9.06
C SER A 240 -4.15 -8.83 -9.71
N LEU A 241 -4.52 -9.71 -10.65
CA LEU A 241 -5.85 -9.70 -11.27
C LEU A 241 -6.97 -9.84 -10.21
N CYS A 242 -6.84 -10.81 -9.32
CA CYS A 242 -7.80 -11.05 -8.24
C CYS A 242 -7.92 -9.84 -7.30
N THR A 243 -6.78 -9.23 -6.96
CA THR A 243 -6.71 -8.01 -6.15
C THR A 243 -7.45 -6.85 -6.82
N ASN A 244 -7.23 -6.64 -8.12
CA ASN A 244 -7.87 -5.55 -8.84
C ASN A 244 -9.39 -5.80 -9.04
N ILE A 245 -9.83 -7.06 -9.16
CA ILE A 245 -11.26 -7.40 -9.12
C ILE A 245 -11.87 -7.06 -7.76
N LEU A 246 -11.19 -7.38 -6.65
CA LEU A 246 -11.64 -7.01 -5.31
C LEU A 246 -11.72 -5.49 -5.16
N ILE A 247 -10.71 -4.74 -5.62
CA ILE A 247 -10.73 -3.27 -5.59
C ILE A 247 -11.99 -2.73 -6.28
N VAL A 248 -12.26 -3.17 -7.51
CA VAL A 248 -13.38 -2.69 -8.31
C VAL A 248 -14.73 -2.96 -7.65
N ALA A 249 -14.88 -4.08 -6.94
CA ALA A 249 -16.13 -4.44 -6.29
C ALA A 249 -16.26 -3.90 -4.84
N ALA A 250 -15.17 -3.71 -4.09
CA ALA A 250 -15.21 -3.30 -2.69
C ALA A 250 -15.16 -1.77 -2.49
N PHE A 251 -14.36 -1.04 -3.26
CA PHE A 251 -14.18 0.42 -3.08
C PHE A 251 -15.44 1.27 -3.29
N PRO A 252 -16.39 0.89 -4.17
CA PRO A 252 -17.67 1.60 -4.25
C PRO A 252 -18.43 1.63 -2.93
N VAL A 253 -18.30 0.58 -2.10
CA VAL A 253 -18.95 0.52 -0.78
C VAL A 253 -18.32 1.54 0.17
N LEU A 254 -16.99 1.61 0.25
CA LEU A 254 -16.31 2.65 1.05
C LEU A 254 -16.73 4.06 0.60
N THR A 255 -16.75 4.28 -0.71
CA THR A 255 -17.15 5.57 -1.32
C THR A 255 -18.56 5.98 -0.88
N ALA A 256 -19.50 5.04 -0.89
CA ALA A 256 -20.88 5.29 -0.48
C ALA A 256 -21.01 5.52 1.04
N VAL A 257 -20.30 4.73 1.86
CA VAL A 257 -20.34 4.85 3.32
C VAL A 257 -19.77 6.17 3.79
N LEU A 258 -18.62 6.59 3.26
CA LEU A 258 -18.03 7.89 3.58
C LEU A 258 -18.89 9.06 3.06
N ALA A 259 -19.54 8.90 1.90
CA ALA A 259 -20.50 9.88 1.42
C ALA A 259 -21.71 10.01 2.36
N MET A 260 -22.30 8.90 2.80
CA MET A 260 -23.41 8.91 3.78
C MET A 260 -22.99 9.54 5.11
N LEU A 261 -21.80 9.19 5.63
CA LEU A 261 -21.27 9.80 6.85
C LEU A 261 -21.00 11.31 6.67
N SER A 262 -20.53 11.72 5.49
CA SER A 262 -20.39 13.14 5.15
C SER A 262 -21.74 13.84 5.10
N LEU A 263 -22.79 13.22 4.57
CA LEU A 263 -24.13 13.81 4.54
C LEU A 263 -24.68 14.01 5.96
N ASP A 264 -24.48 13.03 6.85
CA ASP A 264 -24.89 13.13 8.26
C ASP A 264 -24.18 14.31 8.95
N ARG A 265 -22.91 14.55 8.63
CA ARG A 265 -22.12 15.65 9.21
C ARG A 265 -22.37 17.02 8.56
N TYR A 266 -22.67 17.08 7.26
CA TYR A 266 -22.72 18.36 6.53
C TYR A 266 -24.14 18.88 6.29
N ILE A 267 -25.08 17.97 6.01
CA ILE A 267 -26.44 18.31 5.59
C ILE A 267 -27.46 17.96 6.69
N GLY A 268 -27.05 17.19 7.71
CA GLY A 268 -27.92 16.78 8.81
C GLY A 268 -28.86 15.65 8.41
N THR A 269 -28.42 14.77 7.50
CA THR A 269 -29.12 13.50 7.29
C THR A 269 -29.00 12.61 8.52
N ALA A 270 -29.80 11.54 8.56
CA ALA A 270 -29.90 10.63 9.70
C ALA A 270 -29.64 9.17 9.26
N PHE A 271 -28.55 8.91 8.53
CA PHE A 271 -28.20 7.54 8.12
C PHE A 271 -27.72 6.72 9.32
N PHE A 272 -26.79 7.26 10.11
CA PHE A 272 -26.09 6.57 11.19
C PHE A 272 -26.21 7.28 12.55
N THR A 273 -27.08 8.27 12.65
CA THR A 273 -27.39 8.97 13.90
C THR A 273 -28.16 8.08 14.87
N ASN A 274 -28.14 8.42 16.17
CA ASN A 274 -28.97 7.74 17.17
C ASN A 274 -30.45 8.17 17.11
N ASP A 275 -30.70 9.37 16.60
CA ASP A 275 -32.02 9.97 16.52
C ASP A 275 -32.59 9.87 15.09
N SER A 276 -33.86 10.26 14.94
CA SER A 276 -34.53 10.42 13.63
C SER A 276 -34.56 9.14 12.77
N GLY A 277 -34.47 7.96 13.39
CA GLY A 277 -34.53 6.66 12.71
C GLY A 277 -33.19 6.18 12.12
N GLY A 278 -32.09 6.88 12.39
CA GLY A 278 -30.74 6.45 11.99
C GLY A 278 -30.30 5.16 12.69
N ASN A 279 -29.32 4.47 12.09
CA ASN A 279 -28.79 3.21 12.62
C ASN A 279 -27.25 3.14 12.56
N PRO A 280 -26.54 3.40 13.66
CA PRO A 280 -25.09 3.28 13.73
C PRO A 280 -24.55 1.89 13.37
N MET A 281 -25.29 0.80 13.66
CA MET A 281 -24.84 -0.56 13.33
C MET A 281 -24.81 -0.80 11.83
N MET A 282 -25.62 -0.09 11.04
CA MET A 282 -25.58 -0.16 9.59
C MET A 282 -24.24 0.32 9.04
N TYR A 283 -23.64 1.35 9.64
CA TYR A 283 -22.30 1.79 9.26
C TYR A 283 -21.28 0.66 9.47
N VAL A 284 -21.31 0.00 10.62
CA VAL A 284 -20.38 -1.09 10.95
C VAL A 284 -20.53 -2.24 9.95
N ASN A 285 -21.76 -2.59 9.58
CA ASN A 285 -21.98 -3.59 8.54
C ASN A 285 -21.38 -3.17 7.19
N LEU A 286 -21.72 -1.96 6.70
CA LEU A 286 -21.30 -1.50 5.38
C LEU A 286 -19.78 -1.28 5.28
N ILE A 287 -19.16 -0.68 6.30
CA ILE A 287 -17.72 -0.41 6.29
C ILE A 287 -16.94 -1.73 6.25
N TRP A 288 -17.42 -2.79 6.89
CA TRP A 288 -16.74 -4.09 6.87
C TRP A 288 -16.99 -4.89 5.59
N ILE A 289 -18.09 -4.67 4.87
CA ILE A 289 -18.28 -5.18 3.50
C ILE A 289 -17.13 -4.71 2.60
N TRP A 290 -16.58 -3.51 2.82
CA TRP A 290 -15.32 -3.09 2.20
C TRP A 290 -14.08 -3.59 2.97
N GLY A 291 -14.05 -3.40 4.29
CA GLY A 291 -12.85 -3.50 5.10
C GLY A 291 -12.26 -4.90 5.17
N HIS A 292 -13.07 -5.96 5.05
CA HIS A 292 -12.54 -7.31 5.01
C HIS A 292 -11.98 -7.70 3.63
N PRO A 293 -12.65 -7.44 2.49
CA PRO A 293 -12.00 -7.52 1.19
C PRO A 293 -10.68 -6.73 1.09
N GLU A 294 -10.58 -5.55 1.72
CA GLU A 294 -9.36 -4.74 1.74
C GLU A 294 -8.14 -5.50 2.28
N VAL A 295 -8.29 -6.29 3.34
CA VAL A 295 -7.15 -7.03 3.88
C VAL A 295 -6.65 -8.11 2.92
N TYR A 296 -7.53 -8.63 2.05
CA TYR A 296 -7.13 -9.53 0.97
C TYR A 296 -6.50 -8.79 -0.22
N ILE A 297 -6.97 -7.59 -0.53
CA ILE A 297 -6.36 -6.71 -1.53
C ILE A 297 -4.88 -6.48 -1.21
N LEU A 298 -4.55 -6.35 0.07
CA LEU A 298 -3.17 -6.20 0.54
C LEU A 298 -2.34 -7.49 0.44
N VAL A 299 -2.87 -8.62 0.91
CA VAL A 299 -2.07 -9.85 1.08
C VAL A 299 -1.94 -10.66 -0.23
N LEU A 300 -2.92 -10.60 -1.14
CA LEU A 300 -2.91 -11.42 -2.34
C LEU A 300 -1.70 -11.12 -3.24
N PRO A 301 -1.34 -9.86 -3.54
CA PRO A 301 -0.16 -9.55 -4.34
C PRO A 301 1.12 -10.00 -3.64
N ALA A 302 1.21 -9.84 -2.32
CA ALA A 302 2.34 -10.35 -1.54
C ALA A 302 2.50 -11.88 -1.69
N PHE A 303 1.41 -12.65 -1.69
CA PHE A 303 1.46 -14.07 -2.03
C PHE A 303 1.99 -14.32 -3.43
N GLY A 304 1.64 -13.49 -4.40
CA GLY A 304 2.21 -13.51 -5.74
C GLY A 304 3.73 -13.36 -5.70
N ILE A 305 4.22 -12.32 -5.00
CA ILE A 305 5.65 -12.05 -4.83
C ILE A 305 6.38 -13.26 -4.23
N PHE A 306 5.87 -13.79 -3.11
CA PHE A 306 6.49 -14.95 -2.47
C PHE A 306 6.57 -16.14 -3.42
N SER A 307 5.57 -16.33 -4.27
CA SER A 307 5.57 -17.43 -5.23
C SER A 307 6.65 -17.28 -6.30
N GLU A 308 6.81 -16.08 -6.86
CA GLU A 308 7.87 -15.76 -7.83
C GLU A 308 9.27 -15.91 -7.20
N VAL A 309 9.43 -15.42 -5.98
CA VAL A 309 10.68 -15.52 -5.20
C VAL A 309 10.99 -16.98 -4.88
N THR A 310 10.03 -17.75 -4.35
CA THR A 310 10.23 -19.16 -4.02
C THR A 310 10.63 -19.96 -5.26
N SER A 311 9.97 -19.76 -6.40
CA SER A 311 10.29 -20.46 -7.65
C SER A 311 11.69 -20.10 -8.16
N THR A 312 12.05 -18.81 -8.15
CA THR A 312 13.33 -18.32 -8.66
C THR A 312 14.51 -18.75 -7.79
N PHE A 313 14.42 -18.62 -6.48
CA PHE A 313 15.53 -18.94 -5.58
C PHE A 313 15.60 -20.43 -5.22
N SER A 314 14.57 -21.23 -5.51
CA SER A 314 14.64 -22.70 -5.42
C SER A 314 15.10 -23.37 -6.73
N GLY A 315 15.16 -22.61 -7.84
CA GLY A 315 15.55 -23.12 -9.16
C GLY A 315 14.55 -24.12 -9.76
N LYS A 316 13.27 -24.00 -9.40
CA LYS A 316 12.21 -24.97 -9.77
C LYS A 316 10.95 -24.25 -10.21
N ARG A 317 10.18 -24.89 -11.11
CA ARG A 317 8.78 -24.48 -11.39
C ARG A 317 7.98 -24.51 -10.10
N LEU A 318 7.01 -23.60 -9.99
CA LEU A 318 6.10 -23.53 -8.86
C LEU A 318 5.27 -24.83 -8.76
N PHE A 319 5.31 -25.48 -7.60
CA PHE A 319 4.51 -26.67 -7.34
C PHE A 319 3.04 -26.30 -7.22
N GLY A 320 2.16 -27.09 -7.86
CA GLY A 320 0.72 -26.90 -7.74
C GLY A 320 0.21 -25.57 -8.32
N TYR A 321 0.80 -25.07 -9.43
CA TYR A 321 0.38 -23.80 -10.06
C TYR A 321 -1.15 -23.68 -10.24
N SER A 322 -1.81 -24.68 -10.83
CA SER A 322 -3.27 -24.65 -11.01
C SER A 322 -4.01 -24.58 -9.66
N SER A 323 -3.54 -25.34 -8.65
CA SER A 323 -4.10 -25.30 -7.29
C SER A 323 -3.94 -23.90 -6.67
N MET A 324 -2.81 -23.23 -6.86
CA MET A 324 -2.61 -21.86 -6.39
C MET A 324 -3.53 -20.84 -7.08
N VAL A 325 -3.76 -20.98 -8.39
CA VAL A 325 -4.68 -20.12 -9.13
C VAL A 325 -6.11 -20.30 -8.60
N TYR A 326 -6.59 -21.55 -8.52
CA TYR A 326 -7.93 -21.83 -7.97
C TYR A 326 -8.07 -21.40 -6.51
N ALA A 327 -7.06 -21.61 -5.67
CA ALA A 327 -7.06 -21.12 -4.29
C ALA A 327 -7.22 -19.60 -4.23
N THR A 328 -6.55 -18.86 -5.11
CA THR A 328 -6.64 -17.40 -5.19
C THR A 328 -8.05 -16.95 -5.63
N LEU A 329 -8.65 -17.63 -6.60
CA LEU A 329 -10.03 -17.37 -7.04
C LEU A 329 -11.05 -17.65 -5.93
N VAL A 330 -10.89 -18.75 -5.19
CA VAL A 330 -11.74 -19.08 -4.05
C VAL A 330 -11.65 -18.01 -2.97
N ILE A 331 -10.44 -17.54 -2.63
CA ILE A 331 -10.26 -16.42 -1.69
C ILE A 331 -10.99 -15.17 -2.19
N THR A 332 -10.88 -14.86 -3.48
CA THR A 332 -11.54 -13.69 -4.09
C THR A 332 -13.05 -13.72 -3.93
N ILE A 333 -13.67 -14.89 -4.10
CA ILE A 333 -15.13 -15.04 -3.94
C ILE A 333 -15.51 -15.02 -2.46
N LEU A 334 -14.79 -15.79 -1.62
CA LEU A 334 -15.12 -15.92 -0.20
C LEU A 334 -14.86 -14.64 0.60
N ALA A 335 -13.97 -13.75 0.13
CA ALA A 335 -13.72 -12.44 0.76
C ALA A 335 -15.02 -11.62 0.95
N TYR A 336 -16.03 -11.84 0.09
CA TYR A 336 -17.33 -11.21 0.17
C TYR A 336 -18.36 -11.96 1.01
N LEU A 337 -17.99 -13.02 1.74
CA LEU A 337 -18.93 -13.85 2.50
C LEU A 337 -18.60 -13.94 3.99
N VAL A 338 -17.67 -13.12 4.47
CA VAL A 338 -17.08 -13.30 5.82
C VAL A 338 -17.01 -12.02 6.67
N TRP A 339 -17.38 -10.86 6.13
CA TRP A 339 -17.16 -9.56 6.78
C TRP A 339 -17.78 -9.41 8.18
N LEU A 340 -18.86 -10.14 8.48
CA LEU A 340 -19.55 -10.06 9.77
C LEU A 340 -18.69 -10.53 10.96
N HIS A 341 -17.63 -11.32 10.72
CA HIS A 341 -16.75 -11.74 11.81
C HIS A 341 -16.06 -10.59 12.55
N HIS A 342 -16.05 -9.38 11.98
CA HIS A 342 -15.51 -8.21 12.67
C HIS A 342 -16.43 -7.63 13.72
N PHE A 343 -17.66 -8.14 13.84
CA PHE A 343 -18.66 -7.63 14.77
C PHE A 343 -19.59 -8.73 15.30
N PHE A 344 -19.06 -9.93 15.57
CA PHE A 344 -19.81 -11.01 16.22
C PHE A 344 -20.46 -10.58 17.55
N THR A 345 -19.85 -9.62 18.24
CA THR A 345 -20.26 -9.04 19.52
C THR A 345 -21.40 -8.02 19.41
N MET A 346 -21.88 -7.69 18.21
CA MET A 346 -22.99 -6.73 18.01
C MET A 346 -24.40 -7.34 18.09
N GLY A 347 -24.54 -8.51 18.71
CA GLY A 347 -25.87 -9.07 19.02
C GLY A 347 -26.60 -9.73 17.85
N SER A 348 -25.89 -10.11 16.79
CA SER A 348 -26.46 -10.96 15.73
C SER A 348 -26.88 -12.33 16.28
N GLY A 349 -27.91 -12.94 15.69
CA GLY A 349 -28.40 -14.26 16.12
C GLY A 349 -27.36 -15.38 15.94
N ALA A 350 -27.47 -16.44 16.74
CA ALA A 350 -26.52 -17.55 16.76
C ALA A 350 -26.29 -18.20 15.38
N SER A 351 -27.34 -18.31 14.56
CA SER A 351 -27.26 -18.86 13.20
C SER A 351 -26.41 -17.99 12.27
N VAL A 352 -26.52 -16.66 12.39
CA VAL A 352 -25.74 -15.70 11.59
C VAL A 352 -24.27 -15.77 12.01
N ASN A 353 -23.99 -15.71 13.31
CA ASN A 353 -22.61 -15.83 13.82
C ASN A 353 -21.98 -17.17 13.42
N SER A 354 -22.74 -18.27 13.48
CA SER A 354 -22.24 -19.59 13.07
C SER A 354 -21.95 -19.67 11.57
N PHE A 355 -22.81 -19.12 10.72
CA PHE A 355 -22.58 -19.07 9.27
C PHE A 355 -21.30 -18.30 8.93
N PHE A 356 -21.15 -17.09 9.47
CA PHE A 356 -19.98 -16.26 9.21
C PHE A 356 -18.71 -16.81 9.85
N GLY A 357 -18.80 -17.47 11.01
CA GLY A 357 -17.68 -18.19 11.62
C GLY A 357 -17.20 -19.35 10.74
N ILE A 358 -18.12 -20.21 10.28
CA ILE A 358 -17.80 -21.35 9.42
C ILE A 358 -17.19 -20.90 8.08
N THR A 359 -17.81 -19.93 7.41
CA THR A 359 -17.30 -19.41 6.13
C THR A 359 -15.91 -18.78 6.29
N THR A 360 -15.64 -18.09 7.40
CA THR A 360 -14.31 -17.55 7.71
C THR A 360 -13.29 -18.66 7.90
N MET A 361 -13.64 -19.73 8.64
CA MET A 361 -12.75 -20.89 8.79
C MET A 361 -12.46 -21.58 7.45
N ILE A 362 -13.43 -21.65 6.52
CA ILE A 362 -13.23 -22.24 5.18
C ILE A 362 -12.15 -21.49 4.38
N ILE A 363 -12.02 -20.17 4.52
CA ILE A 363 -10.99 -19.39 3.80
C ILE A 363 -9.56 -19.80 4.20
N SER A 364 -9.37 -20.37 5.40
CA SER A 364 -8.06 -20.86 5.83
C SER A 364 -7.53 -22.00 4.94
N ILE A 365 -8.42 -22.78 4.30
CA ILE A 365 -8.05 -23.95 3.49
C ILE A 365 -7.26 -23.53 2.21
N PRO A 366 -7.78 -22.64 1.34
CA PRO A 366 -7.01 -22.11 0.21
C PRO A 366 -5.66 -21.49 0.61
N THR A 367 -5.63 -20.77 1.73
CA THR A 367 -4.43 -20.11 2.22
C THR A 367 -3.39 -21.12 2.71
N GLY A 368 -3.82 -22.13 3.47
CA GLY A 368 -2.97 -23.24 3.89
C GLY A 368 -2.39 -24.02 2.70
N ALA A 369 -3.22 -24.32 1.70
CA ALA A 369 -2.75 -24.99 0.48
C ALA A 369 -1.62 -24.23 -0.23
N LYS A 370 -1.67 -22.89 -0.24
CA LYS A 370 -0.57 -22.05 -0.78
C LYS A 370 0.72 -22.20 0.02
N ILE A 371 0.66 -22.23 1.35
CA ILE A 371 1.83 -22.47 2.22
C ILE A 371 2.50 -23.80 1.87
N PHE A 372 1.72 -24.88 1.79
CA PHE A 372 2.25 -26.19 1.41
C PHE A 372 2.83 -26.21 -0.01
N ASN A 373 2.17 -25.56 -0.98
CA ASN A 373 2.68 -25.49 -2.35
C ASN A 373 4.02 -24.75 -2.42
N TRP A 374 4.24 -23.69 -1.62
CA TRP A 374 5.57 -23.06 -1.53
C TRP A 374 6.61 -24.00 -0.91
N LEU A 375 6.27 -24.70 0.18
CA LEU A 375 7.17 -25.68 0.80
C LEU A 375 7.55 -26.81 -0.18
N PHE A 376 6.61 -27.34 -0.95
CA PHE A 376 6.88 -28.35 -1.98
C PHE A 376 7.62 -27.80 -3.20
N THR A 377 7.51 -26.51 -3.48
CA THR A 377 8.35 -25.84 -4.47
C THR A 377 9.81 -25.86 -4.02
N MET A 378 10.07 -25.53 -2.75
CA MET A 378 11.40 -25.56 -2.12
C MET A 378 11.96 -26.98 -1.99
N TYR A 379 11.11 -27.96 -1.67
CA TYR A 379 11.49 -29.37 -1.52
C TYR A 379 12.17 -29.90 -2.78
N LYS A 380 13.32 -30.58 -2.64
CA LYS A 380 14.16 -31.05 -3.77
C LYS A 380 14.63 -29.93 -4.73
N GLY A 381 14.53 -28.64 -4.34
CA GLY A 381 15.16 -27.53 -5.04
C GLY A 381 16.59 -27.26 -4.57
N ARG A 382 17.24 -26.26 -5.17
CA ARG A 382 18.53 -25.73 -4.70
C ARG A 382 18.30 -24.32 -4.17
N ILE A 383 18.05 -24.21 -2.86
CA ILE A 383 17.67 -22.95 -2.23
C ILE A 383 18.88 -22.02 -2.14
N ARG A 384 18.80 -20.88 -2.83
CA ARG A 384 19.74 -19.77 -2.71
C ARG A 384 19.23 -18.79 -1.65
N PHE A 385 19.92 -18.70 -0.52
CA PHE A 385 19.58 -17.81 0.60
C PHE A 385 20.01 -16.36 0.33
N GLU A 386 19.38 -15.75 -0.67
CA GLU A 386 19.41 -14.30 -0.88
C GLU A 386 18.32 -13.61 -0.07
N LEU A 387 18.43 -12.28 0.09
CA LEU A 387 17.50 -11.48 0.91
C LEU A 387 16.02 -11.69 0.58
N PRO A 388 15.58 -11.72 -0.71
CA PRO A 388 14.19 -12.02 -1.02
C PRO A 388 13.74 -13.38 -0.45
N MET A 389 14.58 -14.41 -0.52
CA MET A 389 14.28 -15.73 0.00
C MET A 389 14.23 -15.76 1.53
N MET A 390 15.09 -14.98 2.21
CA MET A 390 15.06 -14.84 3.66
C MET A 390 13.73 -14.25 4.14
N TRP A 391 13.25 -13.17 3.50
CA TRP A 391 11.93 -12.59 3.77
C TRP A 391 10.80 -13.60 3.54
N THR A 392 10.87 -14.39 2.47
CA THR A 392 9.88 -15.43 2.17
C THR A 392 9.81 -16.52 3.25
N ILE A 393 10.95 -16.94 3.80
CA ILE A 393 10.98 -17.94 4.88
C ILE A 393 10.42 -17.33 6.18
N ALA A 394 10.82 -16.10 6.52
CA ALA A 394 10.27 -15.40 7.69
C ALA A 394 8.76 -15.24 7.57
N PHE A 395 8.26 -14.86 6.39
CA PHE A 395 6.83 -14.83 6.07
C PHE A 395 6.15 -16.15 6.39
N MET A 396 6.64 -17.29 5.88
CA MET A 396 5.96 -18.58 6.08
C MET A 396 5.78 -18.90 7.57
N VAL A 397 6.80 -18.64 8.40
CA VAL A 397 6.75 -18.89 9.84
C VAL A 397 5.80 -17.91 10.53
N THR A 398 6.01 -16.61 10.32
CA THR A 398 5.22 -15.55 10.97
C THR A 398 3.75 -15.64 10.56
N PHE A 399 3.47 -15.70 9.26
CA PHE A 399 2.11 -15.76 8.73
C PHE A 399 1.36 -17.02 9.14
N THR A 400 2.03 -18.16 9.34
CA THR A 400 1.35 -19.37 9.87
C THR A 400 0.88 -19.16 11.31
N ILE A 401 1.68 -18.52 12.16
CA ILE A 401 1.29 -18.16 13.54
C ILE A 401 0.13 -17.15 13.52
N GLY A 402 0.24 -16.12 12.68
CA GLY A 402 -0.85 -15.15 12.48
C GLY A 402 -2.13 -15.81 11.97
N GLY A 403 -2.04 -16.69 10.97
CA GLY A 403 -3.19 -17.40 10.42
C GLY A 403 -3.88 -18.30 11.43
N MET A 404 -3.11 -19.05 12.24
CA MET A 404 -3.66 -19.90 13.31
C MET A 404 -4.46 -19.09 14.34
N THR A 405 -3.95 -17.94 14.77
CA THR A 405 -4.67 -17.05 15.70
C THR A 405 -5.90 -16.42 15.07
N GLY A 406 -5.89 -16.18 13.76
CA GLY A 406 -7.07 -15.70 13.01
C GLY A 406 -8.18 -16.74 12.91
N VAL A 407 -7.83 -18.01 12.70
CA VAL A 407 -8.79 -19.12 12.74
C VAL A 407 -9.43 -19.25 14.13
N LEU A 408 -8.67 -19.02 15.21
CA LEU A 408 -9.24 -18.96 16.56
C LEU A 408 -10.25 -17.81 16.71
N LEU A 409 -9.93 -16.61 16.20
CA LEU A 409 -10.85 -15.46 16.21
C LEU A 409 -12.07 -15.65 15.30
N ALA A 410 -12.03 -16.57 14.34
CA ALA A 410 -13.18 -16.93 13.52
C ALA A 410 -14.23 -17.74 14.29
N VAL A 411 -13.92 -18.23 15.50
CA VAL A 411 -14.83 -18.99 16.36
C VAL A 411 -15.59 -18.01 17.27
N PRO A 412 -16.90 -17.76 17.07
CA PRO A 412 -17.60 -16.68 17.78
C PRO A 412 -17.53 -16.75 19.32
N PRO A 413 -17.64 -17.92 19.98
CA PRO A 413 -17.45 -18.01 21.43
C PRO A 413 -16.06 -17.57 21.92
N ALA A 414 -15.01 -17.82 21.12
CA ALA A 414 -13.66 -17.34 21.43
C ALA A 414 -13.54 -15.84 21.14
N ASP A 415 -14.12 -15.36 20.02
CA ASP A 415 -14.14 -13.93 19.71
C ASP A 415 -14.84 -13.15 20.82
N PHE A 416 -15.92 -13.63 21.43
CA PHE A 416 -16.61 -12.90 22.51
C PHE A 416 -15.70 -12.48 23.68
N VAL A 417 -14.61 -13.23 23.96
CA VAL A 417 -13.65 -12.88 25.01
C VAL A 417 -12.37 -12.24 24.49
N LEU A 418 -12.05 -12.39 23.20
CA LEU A 418 -10.85 -11.83 22.56
C LEU A 418 -11.13 -10.56 21.75
N HIS A 419 -12.40 -10.27 21.48
CA HIS A 419 -12.84 -9.14 20.66
C HIS A 419 -12.33 -7.83 21.27
N ASN A 420 -11.66 -7.03 20.46
CA ASN A 420 -11.03 -5.77 20.86
C ASN A 420 -9.97 -5.87 21.99
N SER A 421 -9.55 -7.07 22.38
CA SER A 421 -8.36 -7.24 23.22
C SER A 421 -7.07 -6.99 22.42
N LEU A 422 -5.93 -6.92 23.11
CA LEU A 422 -4.63 -6.86 22.44
C LEU A 422 -4.31 -8.12 21.62
N PHE A 423 -5.06 -9.23 21.81
CA PHE A 423 -4.95 -10.43 21.00
C PHE A 423 -5.33 -10.16 19.54
N LEU A 424 -6.40 -9.40 19.31
CA LEU A 424 -6.81 -8.96 17.97
C LEU A 424 -5.73 -8.10 17.31
N VAL A 425 -5.14 -7.17 18.08
CA VAL A 425 -4.07 -6.30 17.58
C VAL A 425 -2.85 -7.13 17.21
N ALA A 426 -2.44 -8.08 18.07
CA ALA A 426 -1.34 -9.00 17.83
C ALA A 426 -1.56 -9.84 16.58
N HIS A 427 -2.74 -10.47 16.45
CA HIS A 427 -3.15 -11.26 15.30
C HIS A 427 -3.04 -10.46 13.99
N PHE A 428 -3.68 -9.30 13.93
CA PHE A 428 -3.75 -8.52 12.70
C PHE A 428 -2.37 -7.98 12.27
N HIS A 429 -1.56 -7.50 13.23
CA HIS A 429 -0.20 -7.08 12.92
C HIS A 429 0.68 -8.25 12.46
N ASN A 430 0.46 -9.45 12.99
CA ASN A 430 1.19 -10.64 12.58
C ASN A 430 0.93 -10.99 11.10
N VAL A 431 -0.33 -10.96 10.67
CA VAL A 431 -0.67 -11.24 9.26
C VAL A 431 -0.35 -10.09 8.31
N ILE A 432 -0.48 -8.82 8.71
CA ILE A 432 -0.16 -7.67 7.85
C ILE A 432 1.35 -7.46 7.72
N ILE A 433 2.09 -7.44 8.84
CA ILE A 433 3.55 -7.25 8.79
C ILE A 433 4.20 -8.49 8.17
N GLY A 434 3.89 -9.68 8.70
CA GLY A 434 4.47 -10.93 8.21
C GLY A 434 4.03 -11.29 6.79
N GLY A 435 2.76 -11.06 6.45
CA GLY A 435 2.20 -11.37 5.13
C GLY A 435 2.46 -10.29 4.09
N THR A 436 2.05 -9.05 4.35
CA THR A 436 2.11 -7.98 3.36
C THR A 436 3.46 -7.28 3.38
N LEU A 437 3.88 -6.72 4.51
CA LEU A 437 5.07 -5.86 4.56
C LEU A 437 6.37 -6.62 4.28
N PHE A 438 6.54 -7.83 4.82
CA PHE A 438 7.69 -8.69 4.46
C PHE A 438 7.65 -9.07 2.98
N GLY A 439 6.46 -9.26 2.40
CA GLY A 439 6.29 -9.49 0.97
C GLY A 439 6.73 -8.28 0.14
N MET A 440 6.41 -7.07 0.60
CA MET A 440 6.88 -5.83 -0.04
C MET A 440 8.39 -5.69 0.06
N PHE A 441 9.01 -5.99 1.20
CA PHE A 441 10.48 -5.99 1.32
C PHE A 441 11.14 -7.08 0.45
N ALA A 442 10.53 -8.25 0.33
CA ALA A 442 10.97 -9.29 -0.59
C ALA A 442 10.91 -8.79 -2.05
N GLY A 443 9.78 -8.19 -2.43
CA GLY A 443 9.56 -7.63 -3.76
C GLY A 443 10.52 -6.49 -4.10
N ILE A 444 10.74 -5.55 -3.17
CA ILE A 444 11.73 -4.48 -3.31
C ILE A 444 13.11 -5.10 -3.57
N ASN A 445 13.59 -5.99 -2.71
CA ASN A 445 14.92 -6.59 -2.89
C ASN A 445 15.02 -7.46 -4.16
N TYR A 446 13.92 -8.05 -4.61
CA TYR A 446 13.87 -8.89 -5.80
C TYR A 446 13.90 -8.05 -7.09
N TRP A 447 13.03 -7.03 -7.22
CA TRP A 447 12.91 -6.23 -8.44
C TRP A 447 13.70 -4.91 -8.43
N PHE A 448 14.42 -4.56 -7.36
CA PHE A 448 15.27 -3.36 -7.33
C PHE A 448 16.24 -3.25 -8.54
N PRO A 449 16.95 -4.33 -8.95
CA PRO A 449 17.82 -4.27 -10.12
C PRO A 449 17.05 -3.95 -11.40
N LYS A 450 15.83 -4.46 -11.52
CA LYS A 450 14.98 -4.17 -12.67
C LYS A 450 14.51 -2.70 -12.69
N ALA A 451 14.35 -2.08 -11.52
CA ALA A 451 13.97 -0.67 -11.41
C ALA A 451 15.13 0.30 -11.67
N PHE A 452 16.31 0.02 -11.13
CA PHE A 452 17.41 1.00 -11.09
C PHE A 452 18.71 0.55 -11.78
N GLY A 453 18.77 -0.68 -12.27
CA GLY A 453 19.94 -1.23 -12.96
C GLY A 453 21.05 -1.76 -12.04
N PHE A 454 20.83 -1.83 -10.72
CA PHE A 454 21.80 -2.36 -9.76
C PHE A 454 21.12 -3.06 -8.58
N LYS A 455 21.82 -3.99 -7.94
CA LYS A 455 21.34 -4.71 -6.74
C LYS A 455 21.43 -3.86 -5.48
N LEU A 456 20.57 -4.15 -4.50
CA LEU A 456 20.71 -3.59 -3.16
C LEU A 456 21.86 -4.25 -2.39
N ASP A 457 22.48 -3.49 -1.50
CA ASP A 457 23.54 -3.94 -0.62
C ASP A 457 23.03 -5.06 0.30
N LYS A 458 23.75 -6.19 0.28
CA LYS A 458 23.37 -7.39 1.03
C LYS A 458 23.56 -7.20 2.54
N LYS A 459 24.63 -6.51 2.96
CA LYS A 459 24.98 -6.37 4.38
C LYS A 459 23.91 -5.60 5.14
N TRP A 460 23.58 -4.39 4.68
CA TRP A 460 22.56 -3.56 5.34
C TRP A 460 21.15 -4.14 5.19
N GLY A 461 20.87 -4.83 4.08
CA GLY A 461 19.62 -5.57 3.94
C GLY A 461 19.48 -6.71 4.93
N THR A 462 20.56 -7.44 5.25
CA THR A 462 20.54 -8.50 6.26
C THR A 462 20.38 -7.94 7.67
N VAL A 463 21.00 -6.79 7.98
CA VAL A 463 20.77 -6.08 9.26
C VAL A 463 19.31 -5.67 9.37
N SER A 464 18.76 -5.04 8.33
CA SER A 464 17.34 -4.67 8.27
C SER A 464 16.43 -5.88 8.52
N PHE A 465 16.67 -6.99 7.80
CA PHE A 465 15.92 -8.24 7.97
C PHE A 465 15.89 -8.73 9.42
N TRP A 466 17.04 -8.88 10.07
CA TRP A 466 17.08 -9.42 11.43
C TRP A 466 16.46 -8.48 12.46
N CYS A 467 16.71 -7.17 12.33
CA CYS A 467 16.09 -6.16 13.19
C CYS A 467 14.56 -6.17 13.06
N TRP A 468 14.03 -6.29 11.85
CA TRP A 468 12.59 -6.39 11.59
C TRP A 468 11.99 -7.69 12.13
N VAL A 469 12.56 -8.85 11.80
CA VAL A 469 12.00 -10.15 12.19
C VAL A 469 12.06 -10.30 13.71
N VAL A 470 13.22 -10.11 14.32
CA VAL A 470 13.37 -10.25 15.78
C VAL A 470 12.57 -9.17 16.51
N GLY A 471 12.64 -7.92 16.03
CA GLY A 471 11.86 -6.82 16.60
C GLY A 471 10.36 -7.05 16.55
N PHE A 472 9.85 -7.63 15.45
CA PHE A 472 8.44 -8.00 15.32
C PHE A 472 8.01 -9.00 16.40
N TYR A 473 8.77 -10.07 16.63
CA TYR A 473 8.40 -11.06 17.65
C TYR A 473 8.42 -10.45 19.06
N PHE A 474 9.44 -9.63 19.40
CA PHE A 474 9.46 -8.92 20.68
C PHE A 474 8.34 -7.88 20.80
N ALA A 475 7.94 -7.23 19.72
CA ALA A 475 6.90 -6.20 19.75
C ALA A 475 5.50 -6.79 19.94
N PHE A 476 5.18 -7.90 19.26
CA PHE A 476 3.81 -8.38 19.12
C PHE A 476 3.50 -9.68 19.87
N MET A 477 4.47 -10.54 20.17
CA MET A 477 4.20 -11.75 20.98
C MET A 477 3.72 -11.43 22.41
N PRO A 478 4.26 -10.41 23.11
CA PRO A 478 3.71 -9.97 24.39
C PRO A 478 2.23 -9.57 24.32
N LEU A 479 1.79 -9.04 23.18
CA LEU A 479 0.41 -8.57 23.02
C LEU A 479 -0.60 -9.71 22.95
N TYR A 480 -0.20 -10.91 22.49
CA TYR A 480 -1.06 -12.10 22.60
C TYR A 480 -1.31 -12.45 24.07
N VAL A 481 -0.25 -12.43 24.89
CA VAL A 481 -0.36 -12.71 26.34
C VAL A 481 -1.23 -11.65 27.01
N LEU A 482 -0.95 -10.37 26.79
CA LEU A 482 -1.74 -9.27 27.34
C LEU A 482 -3.21 -9.33 26.92
N GLY A 483 -3.49 -9.71 25.66
CA GLY A 483 -4.84 -9.89 25.17
C GLY A 483 -5.60 -11.02 25.88
N LEU A 484 -4.90 -12.12 26.21
CA LEU A 484 -5.46 -13.23 27.00
C LEU A 484 -5.63 -12.86 28.48
N MET A 485 -4.83 -11.92 28.99
CA MET A 485 -4.98 -11.35 30.33
C MET A 485 -6.12 -10.32 30.44
N GLY A 486 -6.84 -10.05 29.34
CA GLY A 486 -7.99 -9.13 29.32
C GLY A 486 -7.65 -7.68 28.98
N VAL A 487 -6.41 -7.38 28.60
CA VAL A 487 -6.02 -6.01 28.23
C VAL A 487 -6.64 -5.63 26.89
N THR A 488 -7.37 -4.52 26.86
CA THR A 488 -8.08 -4.01 25.69
C THR A 488 -7.24 -3.04 24.86
N ARG A 489 -7.58 -2.93 23.58
CA ARG A 489 -6.94 -1.97 22.66
C ARG A 489 -7.29 -0.53 23.01
N ARG A 490 -6.46 0.41 22.53
CA ARG A 490 -6.66 1.88 22.60
C ARG A 490 -6.59 2.47 24.01
N MET A 491 -6.15 1.71 25.01
CA MET A 491 -5.85 2.24 26.34
C MET A 491 -4.48 2.93 26.34
N ARG A 492 -4.41 4.15 26.89
CA ARG A 492 -3.16 4.93 27.00
C ARG A 492 -2.43 4.76 28.34
N TYR A 493 -3.13 4.29 29.37
CA TYR A 493 -2.70 4.25 30.76
C TYR A 493 -3.24 2.97 31.41
N PHE A 494 -2.49 2.42 32.36
CA PHE A 494 -2.82 1.20 33.08
C PHE A 494 -2.46 1.32 34.57
N ASP A 495 -3.38 0.92 35.46
CA ASP A 495 -3.13 0.92 36.90
C ASP A 495 -2.27 -0.25 37.36
N ASP A 496 -2.46 -1.44 36.79
CA ASP A 496 -1.78 -2.67 37.22
C ASP A 496 -0.29 -2.67 36.78
N PRO A 497 0.66 -2.54 37.73
CA PRO A 497 2.08 -2.51 37.41
C PRO A 497 2.61 -3.85 36.87
N ASN A 498 1.92 -4.96 37.15
CA ASN A 498 2.35 -6.28 36.69
C ASN A 498 2.29 -6.42 35.16
N LEU A 499 1.49 -5.58 34.49
CA LEU A 499 1.40 -5.56 33.04
C LEU A 499 2.58 -4.84 32.39
N GLN A 500 3.27 -3.94 33.12
CA GLN A 500 4.28 -3.04 32.56
C GLN A 500 5.42 -3.78 31.86
N ILE A 501 5.85 -4.92 32.42
CA ILE A 501 6.95 -5.71 31.84
C ILE A 501 6.67 -6.09 30.37
N TRP A 502 5.43 -6.45 30.05
CA TRP A 502 5.05 -6.83 28.69
C TRP A 502 5.07 -5.65 27.72
N PHE A 503 4.67 -4.46 28.18
CA PHE A 503 4.74 -3.24 27.38
C PHE A 503 6.17 -2.75 27.18
N VAL A 504 7.05 -2.92 28.17
CA VAL A 504 8.49 -2.62 28.04
C VAL A 504 9.15 -3.56 27.02
N ILE A 505 8.84 -4.86 27.06
CA ILE A 505 9.31 -5.82 26.05
C ILE A 505 8.79 -5.43 24.66
N ALA A 506 7.51 -5.05 24.55
CA ALA A 506 6.91 -4.60 23.30
C ALA A 506 7.59 -3.31 22.77
N ALA A 507 7.92 -2.37 23.65
CA ALA A 507 8.64 -1.15 23.29
C ALA A 507 10.08 -1.43 22.84
N PHE A 508 10.77 -2.38 23.47
CA PHE A 508 12.07 -2.86 22.99
C PHE A 508 11.98 -3.46 21.58
N GLY A 509 10.96 -4.28 21.32
CA GLY A 509 10.69 -4.79 19.97
C GLY A 509 10.45 -3.66 18.95
N ALA A 510 9.69 -2.63 19.32
CA ALA A 510 9.51 -1.45 18.48
C ALA A 510 10.82 -0.71 18.21
N ALA A 511 11.71 -0.56 19.21
CA ALA A 511 13.03 0.04 19.00
C ALA A 511 13.91 -0.79 18.03
N LEU A 512 13.84 -2.12 18.08
CA LEU A 512 14.52 -2.98 17.10
C LEU A 512 13.96 -2.79 15.68
N ILE A 513 12.65 -2.67 15.52
CA ILE A 513 12.04 -2.37 14.22
C ILE A 513 12.52 -0.99 13.71
N ALA A 514 12.68 -0.01 14.59
CA ALA A 514 13.24 1.30 14.25
C ALA A 514 14.64 1.20 13.65
N ALA A 515 15.50 0.39 14.28
CA ALA A 515 16.82 0.08 13.77
C ALA A 515 16.73 -0.65 12.40
N GLY A 516 15.74 -1.52 12.21
CA GLY A 516 15.46 -2.18 10.94
C GLY A 516 15.07 -1.22 9.81
N ILE A 517 14.22 -0.24 10.09
CA ILE A 517 13.86 0.84 9.15
C ILE A 517 15.09 1.70 8.84
N GLY A 518 15.86 2.09 9.86
CA GLY A 518 17.11 2.82 9.67
C GLY A 518 18.11 2.07 8.78
N ALA A 519 18.27 0.77 9.02
CA ALA A 519 19.12 -0.10 8.22
C ALA A 519 18.60 -0.25 6.77
N PHE A 520 17.29 -0.28 6.55
CA PHE A 520 16.69 -0.29 5.21
C PHE A 520 16.97 1.02 4.44
N LEU A 521 16.82 2.18 5.07
CA LEU A 521 17.17 3.46 4.44
C LEU A 521 18.67 3.53 4.12
N LEU A 522 19.51 3.06 5.04
CA LEU A 522 20.96 3.01 4.84
C LEU A 522 21.35 2.01 3.74
N GLN A 523 20.63 0.89 3.61
CA GLN A 523 20.76 -0.05 2.50
C GLN A 523 20.56 0.68 1.17
N ILE A 524 19.47 1.44 1.02
CA ILE A 524 19.20 2.22 -0.21
C ILE A 524 20.35 3.20 -0.47
N PHE A 525 20.74 3.98 0.53
CA PHE A 525 21.81 4.98 0.39
C PHE A 525 23.15 4.37 -0.05
N VAL A 526 23.62 3.32 0.64
CA VAL A 526 24.89 2.66 0.32
C VAL A 526 24.83 2.00 -1.06
N SER A 527 23.67 1.46 -1.45
CA SER A 527 23.48 0.87 -2.78
C SER A 527 23.58 1.91 -3.89
N ILE A 528 22.96 3.08 -3.72
CA ILE A 528 23.05 4.19 -4.68
C ILE A 528 24.50 4.68 -4.80
N ARG A 529 25.20 4.82 -3.67
CA ARG A 529 26.62 5.23 -3.67
C ARG A 529 27.51 4.23 -4.41
N ASN A 530 27.25 2.93 -4.23
CA ASN A 530 28.06 1.85 -4.80
C ASN A 530 27.43 1.25 -6.08
N ARG A 531 26.55 2.00 -6.77
CA ARG A 531 25.72 1.49 -7.88
C ARG A 531 26.50 0.83 -9.02
N GLU A 532 27.71 1.32 -9.32
CA GLU A 532 28.55 0.77 -10.39
C GLU A 532 29.07 -0.62 -10.05
N ALA A 533 29.46 -0.85 -8.79
CA ALA A 533 29.91 -2.16 -8.32
C ALA A 533 28.76 -3.18 -8.18
N LEU A 534 27.53 -2.69 -8.02
CA LEU A 534 26.33 -3.50 -7.85
C LEU A 534 25.50 -3.64 -9.15
N ALA A 535 26.01 -3.10 -10.26
CA ALA A 535 25.29 -3.02 -11.52
C ALA A 535 24.87 -4.40 -12.06
N ASP A 536 23.66 -4.47 -12.57
CA ASP A 536 23.15 -5.60 -13.33
C ASP A 536 23.37 -5.34 -14.82
N HIS A 537 24.38 -6.02 -15.39
CA HIS A 537 24.66 -5.92 -16.81
C HIS A 537 23.89 -6.96 -17.66
N SER A 538 23.32 -8.01 -17.04
CA SER A 538 22.65 -9.10 -17.77
C SER A 538 21.16 -8.87 -17.96
N GLY A 539 20.52 -8.02 -17.15
CA GLY A 539 19.06 -7.86 -17.12
C GLY A 539 18.32 -8.99 -16.37
N ASP A 540 19.06 -10.05 -16.02
CA ASP A 540 18.60 -11.23 -15.29
C ASP A 540 19.62 -11.57 -14.18
N PRO A 541 19.65 -10.79 -13.09
CA PRO A 541 20.68 -10.93 -12.05
C PRO A 541 20.45 -12.16 -11.16
N TRP A 542 19.26 -12.77 -11.26
CA TRP A 542 18.83 -13.88 -10.42
C TRP A 542 18.68 -15.20 -11.18
N GLY A 543 18.72 -15.20 -12.51
CA GLY A 543 18.31 -16.37 -13.29
C GLY A 543 16.79 -16.60 -13.18
N GLY A 544 16.01 -15.52 -13.28
CA GLY A 544 14.56 -15.49 -13.20
C GLY A 544 13.88 -16.32 -14.30
N ARG A 545 12.56 -16.51 -14.14
CA ARG A 545 11.77 -17.45 -14.95
C ARG A 545 10.75 -16.78 -15.87
N THR A 546 10.40 -15.54 -15.57
CA THR A 546 9.31 -14.76 -16.18
C THR A 546 9.84 -13.62 -17.07
N LEU A 547 8.95 -13.03 -17.88
CA LEU A 547 9.31 -12.13 -18.98
C LEU A 547 10.00 -10.83 -18.56
N GLU A 548 9.79 -10.33 -17.34
CA GLU A 548 10.44 -9.09 -16.89
C GLU A 548 11.97 -9.22 -16.91
N TRP A 549 12.50 -10.42 -16.72
CA TRP A 549 13.93 -10.72 -16.75
C TRP A 549 14.51 -10.87 -18.16
N ALA A 550 13.66 -10.93 -19.20
CA ALA A 550 14.10 -10.94 -20.59
C ALA A 550 14.54 -9.54 -21.10
N THR A 551 14.16 -8.48 -20.38
CA THR A 551 14.46 -7.08 -20.73
C THR A 551 15.77 -6.59 -20.09
N SER A 552 16.25 -5.41 -20.49
CA SER A 552 17.36 -4.74 -19.80
C SER A 552 17.00 -4.34 -18.36
N SER A 553 18.02 -3.95 -17.59
CA SER A 553 17.87 -3.41 -16.24
C SER A 553 18.58 -2.05 -16.19
N PRO A 554 17.85 -0.92 -16.14
CA PRO A 554 16.39 -0.80 -16.26
C PRO A 554 15.85 -1.09 -17.69
N PRO A 555 14.56 -1.44 -17.85
CA PRO A 555 13.91 -1.59 -19.15
C PRO A 555 13.82 -0.25 -19.92
N PRO A 556 13.78 -0.28 -21.27
CA PRO A 556 13.49 0.91 -22.06
C PRO A 556 12.03 1.36 -21.86
N GLU A 557 11.69 2.58 -22.31
CA GLU A 557 10.35 3.16 -22.14
C GLU A 557 9.24 2.27 -22.70
N TYR A 558 9.49 1.62 -23.84
CA TYR A 558 8.55 0.73 -24.52
C TYR A 558 8.55 -0.72 -24.01
N ASN A 559 9.34 -1.05 -22.98
CA ASN A 559 9.60 -2.38 -22.43
C ASN A 559 10.21 -3.39 -23.44
N PHE A 560 9.44 -3.78 -24.46
CA PHE A 560 9.82 -4.75 -25.48
C PHE A 560 9.71 -4.14 -26.87
N ALA A 561 10.82 -4.15 -27.64
CA ALA A 561 10.81 -3.67 -29.01
C ALA A 561 9.89 -4.53 -29.89
N PHE A 562 9.97 -5.86 -29.73
CA PHE A 562 9.06 -6.83 -30.31
C PHE A 562 8.23 -7.49 -29.22
N THR A 563 6.92 -7.63 -29.46
CA THR A 563 6.05 -8.35 -28.53
C THR A 563 6.49 -9.83 -28.46
N PRO A 564 6.78 -10.37 -27.26
CA PRO A 564 7.19 -11.76 -27.14
C PRO A 564 6.04 -12.71 -27.50
N ILE A 565 6.37 -13.90 -28.01
CA ILE A 565 5.39 -14.96 -28.25
C ILE A 565 5.59 -16.02 -27.16
N VAL A 566 4.54 -16.29 -26.38
CA VAL A 566 4.61 -17.14 -25.20
C VAL A 566 4.12 -18.55 -25.51
N HIS A 567 4.95 -19.54 -25.20
CA HIS A 567 4.62 -20.96 -25.43
C HIS A 567 4.35 -21.74 -24.13
N ASP A 568 5.09 -21.46 -23.06
CA ASP A 568 4.99 -22.12 -21.74
C ASP A 568 4.68 -21.09 -20.62
N LEU A 569 4.34 -21.57 -19.42
CA LEU A 569 4.08 -20.79 -18.21
C LEU A 569 5.30 -19.96 -17.79
N ASP A 570 6.46 -20.60 -17.66
CA ASP A 570 7.72 -19.92 -17.33
C ASP A 570 8.39 -19.43 -18.63
N ALA A 571 7.79 -18.40 -19.25
CA ALA A 571 8.13 -18.00 -20.61
C ALA A 571 9.63 -17.71 -20.82
N TRP A 572 10.29 -16.98 -19.93
CA TRP A 572 11.71 -16.67 -20.07
C TRP A 572 12.60 -17.89 -19.82
N TYR A 573 12.20 -18.79 -18.92
CA TYR A 573 12.91 -20.03 -18.68
C TYR A 573 12.85 -20.97 -19.90
N ASP A 574 11.66 -21.14 -20.50
CA ASP A 574 11.48 -21.92 -21.75
C ASP A 574 12.28 -21.29 -22.92
N MET A 575 12.27 -19.96 -23.04
CA MET A 575 13.10 -19.24 -24.02
C MET A 575 14.59 -19.54 -23.86
N LYS A 576 15.11 -19.53 -22.61
CA LYS A 576 16.50 -19.88 -22.32
C LYS A 576 16.83 -21.33 -22.67
N GLU A 577 15.95 -22.28 -22.33
CA GLU A 577 16.14 -23.70 -22.65
C GLU A 577 16.14 -23.96 -24.17
N ARG A 578 15.33 -23.21 -24.93
CA ARG A 578 15.29 -23.26 -26.39
C ARG A 578 16.38 -22.43 -27.07
N LYS A 579 17.31 -21.84 -26.31
CA LYS A 579 18.37 -20.95 -26.82
C LYS A 579 17.83 -19.82 -27.69
N HIS A 580 16.75 -19.18 -27.23
CA HIS A 580 16.15 -18.06 -27.93
C HIS A 580 17.18 -16.95 -28.20
N GLU A 581 17.27 -16.54 -29.46
CA GLU A 581 18.08 -15.40 -29.88
C GLU A 581 17.20 -14.15 -29.97
N ARG A 582 17.60 -13.10 -29.25
CA ARG A 582 16.92 -11.82 -29.31
C ARG A 582 17.05 -11.23 -30.72
N PRO A 583 15.96 -10.74 -31.34
CA PRO A 583 16.04 -10.07 -32.64
C PRO A 583 16.95 -8.83 -32.58
N VAL A 584 17.88 -8.72 -33.53
CA VAL A 584 18.82 -7.58 -33.65
C VAL A 584 18.53 -6.69 -34.85
N THR A 585 17.56 -7.05 -35.69
CA THR A 585 17.17 -6.32 -36.90
C THR A 585 15.65 -6.28 -37.03
N GLY A 586 15.13 -5.42 -37.92
CA GLY A 586 13.69 -5.33 -38.22
C GLY A 586 12.89 -4.49 -37.23
N PHE A 587 13.57 -3.64 -36.43
CA PHE A 587 12.92 -2.70 -35.54
C PHE A 587 12.00 -1.74 -36.30
N LYS A 588 10.95 -1.27 -35.63
CA LYS A 588 9.96 -0.36 -36.18
C LYS A 588 9.76 0.80 -35.20
N SER A 589 9.22 1.91 -35.70
CA SER A 589 8.75 2.99 -34.83
C SER A 589 7.68 2.47 -33.86
N ILE A 590 7.75 2.90 -32.61
CA ILE A 590 6.85 2.42 -31.54
C ILE A 590 5.92 3.55 -31.11
N HIS A 591 4.62 3.33 -31.25
CA HIS A 591 3.59 4.22 -30.72
C HIS A 591 3.55 4.16 -29.19
N MET A 592 3.64 5.31 -28.53
CA MET A 592 3.63 5.46 -27.08
C MET A 592 2.76 6.65 -26.64
N PRO A 593 2.15 6.59 -25.44
CA PRO A 593 1.39 7.69 -24.89
C PRO A 593 2.31 8.83 -24.42
N SER A 594 1.90 10.07 -24.65
CA SER A 594 2.61 11.27 -24.18
C SER A 594 2.33 11.57 -22.71
N GLY A 595 3.30 12.18 -22.03
CA GLY A 595 3.12 12.69 -20.68
C GLY A 595 2.05 13.79 -20.59
N THR A 596 1.45 13.96 -19.41
CA THR A 596 0.45 14.99 -19.14
C THR A 596 0.51 15.48 -17.70
N GLY A 597 0.48 16.79 -17.50
CA GLY A 597 0.38 17.41 -16.16
C GLY A 597 -1.04 17.44 -15.60
N THR A 598 -2.03 16.96 -16.35
CA THR A 598 -3.45 17.04 -15.94
C THR A 598 -3.71 16.30 -14.63
N GLY A 599 -3.06 15.15 -14.40
CA GLY A 599 -3.24 14.40 -13.15
C GLY A 599 -2.78 15.18 -11.92
N VAL A 600 -1.62 15.83 -12.00
CA VAL A 600 -1.08 16.72 -10.94
C VAL A 600 -2.05 17.88 -10.66
N VAL A 601 -2.55 18.53 -11.71
CA VAL A 601 -3.46 19.68 -11.59
C VAL A 601 -4.77 19.27 -10.95
N LEU A 602 -5.38 18.18 -11.40
CA LEU A 602 -6.62 17.67 -10.82
C LEU A 602 -6.45 17.27 -9.35
N ALA A 603 -5.32 16.67 -8.99
CA ALA A 603 -5.01 16.35 -7.61
C ALA A 603 -4.84 17.62 -6.75
N GLY A 604 -4.12 18.64 -7.24
CA GLY A 604 -4.00 19.92 -6.55
C GLY A 604 -5.34 20.62 -6.33
N LEU A 605 -6.22 20.62 -7.34
CA LEU A 605 -7.58 21.13 -7.22
C LEU A 605 -8.42 20.28 -6.26
N SER A 606 -8.21 18.96 -6.22
CA SER A 606 -8.88 18.05 -5.27
C SER A 606 -8.43 18.28 -3.83
N VAL A 607 -7.14 18.58 -3.60
CA VAL A 607 -6.64 19.01 -2.28
C VAL A 607 -7.29 20.33 -1.87
N ALA A 608 -7.36 21.31 -2.77
CA ALA A 608 -8.02 22.59 -2.50
C ALA A 608 -9.52 22.39 -2.17
N PHE A 609 -10.20 21.54 -2.93
CA PHE A 609 -11.59 21.18 -2.68
C PHE A 609 -11.77 20.48 -1.31
N GLY A 610 -10.99 19.44 -1.02
CA GLY A 610 -11.05 18.72 0.25
C GLY A 610 -10.77 19.64 1.44
N PHE A 611 -9.71 20.44 1.37
CA PHE A 611 -9.38 21.44 2.40
C PHE A 611 -10.52 22.45 2.59
N ALA A 612 -11.09 22.97 1.50
CA ALA A 612 -12.20 23.91 1.57
C ALA A 612 -13.46 23.29 2.18
N MET A 613 -13.76 22.03 1.86
CA MET A 613 -14.88 21.30 2.45
C MET A 613 -14.67 21.10 3.96
N ILE A 614 -13.48 20.67 4.39
CA ILE A 614 -13.14 20.47 5.81
C ILE A 614 -13.32 21.75 6.63
N TRP A 615 -12.84 22.89 6.08
CA TRP A 615 -12.86 24.17 6.77
C TRP A 615 -14.07 25.05 6.48
N TYR A 616 -15.05 24.55 5.71
CA TYR A 616 -16.30 25.24 5.35
C TYR A 616 -16.05 26.54 4.57
N ILE A 617 -15.04 26.53 3.70
CA ILE A 617 -14.68 27.63 2.80
C ILE A 617 -15.43 27.45 1.47
N TRP A 618 -16.74 27.73 1.49
CA TRP A 618 -17.65 27.34 0.40
C TRP A 618 -17.32 27.94 -0.97
N TRP A 619 -16.82 29.18 -1.01
CA TRP A 619 -16.41 29.81 -2.27
C TRP A 619 -15.23 29.07 -2.91
N LEU A 620 -14.27 28.63 -2.10
CA LEU A 620 -13.10 27.87 -2.56
C LEU A 620 -13.50 26.46 -2.97
N ALA A 621 -14.40 25.82 -2.23
CA ALA A 621 -14.96 24.52 -2.58
C ALA A 621 -15.67 24.57 -3.94
N GLY A 622 -16.52 25.57 -4.16
CA GLY A 622 -17.21 25.78 -5.44
C GLY A 622 -16.24 26.06 -6.59
N LEU A 623 -15.24 26.93 -6.38
CA LEU A 623 -14.22 27.26 -7.37
C LEU A 623 -13.34 26.05 -7.72
N ALA A 624 -12.89 25.30 -6.71
CA ALA A 624 -12.08 24.10 -6.91
C ALA A 624 -12.87 23.01 -7.65
N LEU A 625 -14.14 22.79 -7.29
CA LEU A 625 -15.01 21.84 -7.98
C LEU A 625 -15.24 22.23 -9.44
N ALA A 626 -15.54 23.51 -9.71
CA ALA A 626 -15.64 24.02 -11.08
C ALA A 626 -14.32 23.86 -11.85
N GLY A 627 -13.18 24.08 -11.18
CA GLY A 627 -11.85 23.84 -11.73
C GLY A 627 -11.59 22.37 -12.08
N ILE A 628 -12.01 21.43 -11.23
CA ILE A 628 -11.90 19.99 -11.48
C ILE A 628 -12.69 19.61 -12.74
N PHE A 629 -13.97 20.01 -12.82
CA PHE A 629 -14.79 19.74 -14.00
C PHE A 629 -14.26 20.44 -15.25
N GLY A 630 -13.91 21.73 -15.16
CA GLY A 630 -13.37 22.50 -16.27
C GLY A 630 -12.07 21.91 -16.82
N THR A 631 -11.14 21.53 -15.93
CA THR A 631 -9.86 20.89 -16.32
C THR A 631 -10.10 19.51 -16.94
N THR A 632 -11.02 18.73 -16.37
CA THR A 632 -11.39 17.41 -16.91
C THR A 632 -11.99 17.54 -18.31
N ILE A 633 -12.95 18.46 -18.49
CA ILE A 633 -13.58 18.73 -19.78
C ILE A 633 -12.51 19.19 -20.78
N PHE A 634 -11.68 20.18 -20.42
CA PHE A 634 -10.60 20.68 -21.28
C PHE A 634 -9.62 19.57 -21.71
N HIS A 635 -9.28 18.66 -20.79
CA HIS A 635 -8.43 17.51 -21.11
C HIS A 635 -9.06 16.59 -22.17
N THR A 636 -10.39 16.47 -22.22
CA THR A 636 -11.06 15.67 -23.26
C THR A 636 -10.85 16.23 -24.67
N PHE A 637 -10.54 17.53 -24.80
CA PHE A 637 -10.18 18.20 -26.06
C PHE A 637 -8.67 18.22 -26.36
N ASN A 638 -7.82 17.60 -25.54
CA ASN A 638 -6.41 17.43 -25.89
C ASN A 638 -6.25 16.33 -26.94
N TYR A 639 -5.94 16.67 -28.19
CA TYR A 639 -5.76 15.69 -29.27
C TYR A 639 -4.30 15.22 -29.46
N LYS A 640 -3.31 15.88 -28.83
CA LYS A 640 -1.89 15.48 -28.89
C LYS A 640 -1.56 14.58 -27.69
N ARG A 641 -2.01 13.33 -27.74
CA ARG A 641 -1.92 12.38 -26.61
C ARG A 641 -0.87 11.31 -26.76
N ASP A 642 -0.28 11.20 -27.93
CA ASP A 642 0.60 10.12 -28.31
C ASP A 642 1.73 10.62 -29.21
N PHE A 643 2.76 9.82 -29.29
CA PHE A 643 3.91 10.05 -30.15
C PHE A 643 4.44 8.71 -30.66
N HIS A 644 5.35 8.77 -31.62
CA HIS A 644 6.10 7.60 -32.05
C HIS A 644 7.55 7.78 -31.66
N ILE A 645 8.11 6.79 -30.97
CA ILE A 645 9.56 6.66 -30.80
C ILE A 645 10.12 6.29 -32.19
N PRO A 646 11.00 7.11 -32.78
CA PRO A 646 11.61 6.85 -34.08
C PRO A 646 12.36 5.52 -34.10
N VAL A 647 12.44 4.89 -35.28
CA VAL A 647 13.10 3.58 -35.43
C VAL A 647 14.59 3.67 -35.12
N GLU A 648 15.20 4.82 -35.39
CA GLU A 648 16.61 5.11 -35.13
C GLU A 648 16.92 5.06 -33.63
N ASP A 649 16.04 5.59 -32.79
CA ASP A 649 16.19 5.59 -31.33
C ASP A 649 16.00 4.19 -30.75
N VAL A 650 15.06 3.41 -31.31
CA VAL A 650 14.89 2.00 -30.96
C VAL A 650 16.15 1.21 -31.35
N ILE A 651 16.67 1.40 -32.56
CA ILE A 651 17.92 0.74 -33.01
C ILE A 651 19.08 1.12 -32.09
N ALA A 652 19.23 2.40 -31.74
CA ALA A 652 20.32 2.86 -30.87
C ALA A 652 20.25 2.21 -29.48
N THR A 653 19.06 2.18 -28.88
CA THR A 653 18.79 1.58 -27.56
C THR A 653 19.04 0.08 -27.58
N GLU A 654 18.50 -0.62 -28.57
CA GLU A 654 18.63 -2.08 -28.67
C GLU A 654 20.06 -2.49 -29.01
N ASN A 655 20.80 -1.71 -29.81
CA ASN A 655 22.22 -1.94 -30.09
C ASN A 655 23.11 -1.69 -28.86
N ALA A 656 22.80 -0.68 -28.04
CA ALA A 656 23.50 -0.46 -26.78
C ALA A 656 23.36 -1.67 -25.85
N ARG A 657 22.16 -2.24 -25.78
CA ARG A 657 21.90 -3.48 -25.05
C ARG A 657 22.67 -4.67 -25.62
N THR A 658 22.73 -4.82 -26.94
CA THR A 658 23.51 -5.90 -27.58
C THR A 658 25.00 -5.79 -27.26
N ARG A 659 25.57 -4.58 -27.27
CA ARG A 659 26.96 -4.34 -26.86
C ARG A 659 27.20 -4.72 -25.40
N GLN A 660 26.29 -4.34 -24.50
CA GLN A 660 26.36 -4.68 -23.07
C GLN A 660 26.36 -6.19 -22.83
N LEU A 661 25.52 -6.95 -23.55
CA LEU A 661 25.47 -8.41 -23.43
C LEU A 661 26.72 -9.08 -24.02
N ALA A 662 27.26 -8.56 -25.12
CA ALA A 662 28.49 -9.07 -25.72
C ALA A 662 29.70 -8.95 -24.77
N THR A 663 29.80 -7.86 -24.01
CA THR A 663 30.86 -7.67 -23.00
C THR A 663 30.78 -8.61 -21.80
N GLN A 664 29.66 -9.33 -21.61
CA GLN A 664 29.54 -10.34 -20.54
C GLN A 664 29.81 -11.78 -21.03
N GLY A 665 29.64 -12.02 -22.33
CA GLY A 665 29.86 -13.33 -22.94
C GLY A 665 31.29 -13.58 -23.44
N ALA A 666 32.12 -12.53 -23.49
CA ALA A 666 33.57 -12.57 -23.65
C ALA A 666 34.24 -12.63 -22.28
#